data_AF-A0A2E6I115-F1
#
_entry.id   AF-A0A2E6I115-F1
#
_cell.length_a   1.000
_cell.length_b   1.000
_cell.length_c   1.000
_cell.angle_alpha   90.00
_cell.angle_beta   90.00
_cell.angle_gamma   90.00
#
_symmetry.space_group_name_H-M   'P 1'
#
loop_
_entity.id
_entity.type
_entity.pdbx_description
1 polymer ?
#
loop_
_entity_poly.entity_id
_entity_poly.type
_entity_poly.pdbx_seq_one_letter_code
_entity_poly.pdbx_strand_id
1 'polypeptide(L)'
;MPEPTLSLCMIARDEAPFLKQCLQSAASHVDEIVVVDTGSSDDTLAVAEAAGAIVTPFEWVDDFAAARNVSLQTATRDWVLVLDCDEVVADRDWGRLRGAMRRNRVGGYRLTTRNYARDPHRVGFVASQGEYDEEKDYKGWFPTTKVRLFKNDDRIRFEGALHELVEASVERAGETIDDLGVPVHHYGYVEKERPTAQYAMTARNKALKMPDSVAAQYELALALRDDSQLESAEGAIARCLELLEAGTDPGPYVRPSFAYLVAGDLAGQLSRNADAKRFCAKAIEIDGACFQAMNNLGTIYLREGSLDDAERLYEQARALAPDVPAIEQNLQRVRAKRGEKAAMEDGGRLTLCMIARDEEERLPRCLESVQGLVDEIVVVDTGSTDRTVEIAESFGATLGYFEWCDNWSAARNESLKLATGDWIIWLDPDDILPREMHPRIREAMARGKGGETAYFFVLDDRGYEPVTCLQLRLFPNVPGVEFVQPVHEQLTPSLAKLGIRCEPTDISIIHTGYTTPEVVRAKQEKYHGIMERWLETHPDDYIVRSHVAQTYYVWGDLDKSIENYERIIEDSACNEDHNLIIETTARLFLGRCLMRKGENRKALEHLLRAQTLDDQYAMTNLTLGECYSRLGDHERALETLEKAETFEEQVTFSAVDPIALRYSIRFSRGQILEALDRLDAAVYAYEAAAEINPKRSGALGALSNVLRKLGKREPAVAALDRALEIDPDNAKHVFNRGTYYLEEGRDEDARSAFDRARDLDPAMHEPYLNLGFLARRAGLADEAEANYRKAATFEAAAFEAHSNLGHLMIDQSRFQDAAEAFDASRAIRPGMLDIDLGLCAARCGMQDTEVASELLPTILASVYDGGLGNGLPEGVTRETLAQLLAESGRMLIEKNLVPCARLAYLAAYLSDPSAVHYGLQLAEIYTVTGQTWLAVEVYESLIQTFPTEPELFRKLGASYSAMGATESAQMCARQVQTLESASAGMSG
;
A
#
# COMPACT_ATOMS: atom_id res chain seq x y z
N MET A 1 57.88 49.27 23.91
CA MET A 1 56.49 49.65 24.27
C MET A 1 55.89 48.50 25.06
N PRO A 2 54.97 48.74 26.00
CA PRO A 2 54.21 47.64 26.61
C PRO A 2 53.51 46.82 25.51
N GLU A 3 53.30 45.53 25.77
CA GLU A 3 52.60 44.67 24.83
C GLU A 3 51.14 45.15 24.70
N PRO A 4 50.62 45.38 23.48
CA PRO A 4 49.24 45.83 23.31
C PRO A 4 48.27 44.78 23.84
N THR A 5 47.33 45.23 24.65
CA THR A 5 46.32 44.38 25.29
C THR A 5 45.13 44.12 24.36
N LEU A 6 44.47 42.96 24.50
CA LEU A 6 43.39 42.49 23.63
C LEU A 6 42.14 42.12 24.42
N SER A 7 41.00 42.71 24.07
CA SER A 7 39.66 42.27 24.49
C SER A 7 39.06 41.35 23.43
N LEU A 8 38.53 40.19 23.84
CA LEU A 8 37.61 39.39 23.02
C LEU A 8 36.18 39.85 23.30
N CYS A 9 35.48 40.32 22.28
CA CYS A 9 34.10 40.80 22.39
C CYS A 9 33.14 39.91 21.62
N MET A 10 32.12 39.42 22.31
CA MET A 10 31.13 38.47 21.77
C MET A 10 29.71 38.89 22.17
N ILE A 11 28.75 38.44 21.38
CA ILE A 11 27.33 38.40 21.75
C ILE A 11 26.92 36.94 21.82
N ALA A 12 26.02 36.58 22.73
CA ALA A 12 25.56 35.20 22.87
C ALA A 12 24.06 35.13 23.20
N ARG A 13 23.42 34.04 22.74
CA ARG A 13 22.06 33.65 23.13
C ARG A 13 21.86 32.15 22.89
N ASP A 14 21.72 31.39 23.96
CA ASP A 14 21.45 29.96 23.87
C ASP A 14 22.52 29.17 23.07
N GLU A 15 23.80 29.53 23.23
CA GLU A 15 24.93 28.97 22.46
C GLU A 15 26.00 28.30 23.35
N ALA A 16 25.63 27.77 24.52
CA ALA A 16 26.56 27.22 25.51
C ALA A 16 27.65 26.27 24.95
N PRO A 17 27.35 25.28 24.07
CA PRO A 17 28.38 24.38 23.55
C PRO A 17 29.38 25.08 22.61
N PHE A 18 28.89 25.97 21.75
CA PHE A 18 29.72 26.74 20.81
C PHE A 18 30.59 27.74 21.57
N LEU A 19 29.99 28.49 22.51
CA LEU A 19 30.71 29.46 23.33
C LEU A 19 31.86 28.79 24.09
N LYS A 20 31.64 27.60 24.63
CA LYS A 20 32.68 26.81 25.31
C LYS A 20 33.85 26.50 24.38
N GLN A 21 33.59 26.07 23.15
CA GLN A 21 34.61 25.77 22.14
C GLN A 21 35.38 27.02 21.70
N CYS A 22 34.67 28.12 21.44
CA CYS A 22 35.29 29.42 21.12
C CYS A 22 36.25 29.87 22.23
N LEU A 23 35.78 29.87 23.48
CA LEU A 23 36.58 30.30 24.63
C LEU A 23 37.77 29.37 24.89
N GLN A 24 37.65 28.06 24.64
CA GLN A 24 38.79 27.14 24.69
C GLN A 24 39.89 27.51 23.69
N SER A 25 39.52 28.04 22.51
CA SER A 25 40.49 28.48 21.50
C SER A 25 41.14 29.84 21.80
N ALA A 26 40.48 30.70 22.58
CA ALA A 26 40.84 32.11 22.69
C ALA A 26 41.23 32.60 24.09
N ALA A 27 40.68 32.01 25.17
CA ALA A 27 40.77 32.58 26.52
C ALA A 27 42.20 32.71 27.05
N SER A 28 43.11 31.81 26.69
CA SER A 28 44.53 31.88 27.08
C SER A 28 45.33 32.93 26.29
N HIS A 29 44.76 33.48 25.22
CA HIS A 29 45.45 34.35 24.27
C HIS A 29 44.96 35.81 24.31
N VAL A 30 43.94 36.12 25.13
CA VAL A 30 43.35 37.46 25.28
C VAL A 30 43.49 37.96 26.72
N ASP A 31 43.48 39.28 26.91
CA ASP A 31 43.68 39.91 28.23
C ASP A 31 42.35 40.19 28.94
N GLU A 32 41.26 40.16 28.19
CA GLU A 32 39.91 40.43 28.66
C GLU A 32 38.90 39.72 27.75
N ILE A 33 37.82 39.22 28.33
CA ILE A 33 36.71 38.61 27.60
C ILE A 33 35.44 39.36 28.00
N VAL A 34 34.68 39.81 27.01
CA VAL A 34 33.40 40.50 27.18
C VAL A 34 32.34 39.71 26.41
N VAL A 35 31.31 39.27 27.12
CA VAL A 35 30.17 38.56 26.53
C VAL A 35 28.91 39.37 26.82
N VAL A 36 28.24 39.82 25.77
CA VAL A 36 26.93 40.46 25.89
C VAL A 36 25.85 39.40 25.71
N ASP A 37 25.12 39.12 26.77
CA ASP A 37 24.01 38.16 26.73
C ASP A 37 22.74 38.86 26.25
N THR A 38 22.12 38.32 25.20
CA THR A 38 20.91 38.89 24.60
C THR A 38 19.63 38.18 25.03
N GLY A 39 19.68 37.47 26.16
CA GLY A 39 18.54 36.76 26.77
C GLY A 39 18.66 35.25 26.67
N SER A 40 19.81 34.67 27.05
CA SER A 40 19.97 33.21 27.13
C SER A 40 19.09 32.59 28.22
N SER A 41 18.63 31.39 27.92
CA SER A 41 17.85 30.50 28.79
C SER A 41 18.57 29.16 29.09
N ASP A 42 19.65 28.87 28.36
CA ASP A 42 20.54 27.73 28.58
C ASP A 42 21.77 28.08 29.47
N ASP A 43 22.77 27.19 29.49
CA ASP A 43 24.00 27.33 30.28
C ASP A 43 25.00 28.39 29.74
N THR A 44 24.65 29.19 28.72
CA THR A 44 25.56 30.16 28.07
C THR A 44 26.20 31.11 29.08
N LEU A 45 25.41 31.63 30.02
CA LEU A 45 25.89 32.54 31.07
C LEU A 45 26.92 31.85 31.98
N ALA A 46 26.63 30.63 32.40
CA ALA A 46 27.53 29.86 33.27
C ALA A 46 28.87 29.55 32.57
N VAL A 47 28.84 29.28 31.26
CA VAL A 47 30.05 29.07 30.45
C VAL A 47 30.88 30.35 30.36
N ALA A 48 30.24 31.51 30.11
CA ALA A 48 30.92 32.79 30.05
C ALA A 48 31.58 33.18 31.39
N GLU A 49 30.84 33.04 32.49
CA GLU A 49 31.33 33.33 33.85
C GLU A 49 32.50 32.41 34.24
N ALA A 50 32.42 31.11 33.90
CA ALA A 50 33.48 30.15 34.17
C ALA A 50 34.80 30.47 33.43
N ALA A 51 34.71 31.11 32.27
CA ALA A 51 35.87 31.59 31.52
C ALA A 51 36.42 32.93 32.02
N GLY A 52 35.82 33.53 33.05
CA GLY A 52 36.20 34.84 33.57
C GLY A 52 35.75 36.01 32.71
N ALA A 53 34.72 35.82 31.87
CA ALA A 53 34.19 36.90 31.05
C ALA A 53 33.44 37.95 31.87
N ILE A 54 33.52 39.20 31.44
CA ILE A 54 32.63 40.27 31.87
C ILE A 54 31.31 40.07 31.11
N VAL A 55 30.28 39.63 31.83
CA VAL A 55 28.96 39.37 31.26
C VAL A 55 28.06 40.60 31.42
N THR A 56 27.58 41.14 30.30
CA THR A 56 26.68 42.29 30.28
C THR A 56 25.33 41.88 29.68
N PRO A 57 24.21 41.98 30.43
CA PRO A 57 22.90 41.70 29.87
C PRO A 57 22.46 42.81 28.89
N PHE A 58 21.79 42.42 27.82
CA PHE A 58 21.23 43.31 26.81
C PHE A 58 19.82 42.83 26.42
N GLU A 59 18.84 43.71 26.52
CA GLU A 59 17.49 43.42 26.05
C GLU A 59 17.48 43.42 24.52
N TRP A 60 17.05 42.32 23.90
CA TRP A 60 17.05 42.18 22.45
C TRP A 60 16.09 43.17 21.78
N VAL A 61 16.62 43.96 20.82
CA VAL A 61 15.88 45.04 20.12
C VAL A 61 15.90 44.88 18.59
N ASP A 62 16.09 43.65 18.09
CA ASP A 62 16.22 43.36 16.65
C ASP A 62 17.38 44.13 15.96
N ASP A 63 18.48 44.35 16.69
CA ASP A 63 19.68 45.04 16.21
C ASP A 63 20.96 44.40 16.78
N PHE A 64 21.65 43.62 15.95
CA PHE A 64 22.93 42.99 16.28
C PHE A 64 24.05 44.02 16.53
N ALA A 65 24.05 45.14 15.80
CA ALA A 65 25.04 46.20 16.00
C ALA A 65 24.86 46.86 17.37
N ALA A 66 23.62 47.03 17.85
CA ALA A 66 23.36 47.56 19.18
C ALA A 66 23.97 46.66 20.27
N ALA A 67 23.74 45.34 20.20
CA ALA A 67 24.33 44.38 21.14
C ALA A 67 25.87 44.36 21.06
N ARG A 68 26.45 44.33 19.85
CA ARG A 68 27.91 44.40 19.66
C ARG A 68 28.50 45.69 20.22
N ASN A 69 27.85 46.83 20.03
CA ASN A 69 28.34 48.11 20.52
C ASN A 69 28.33 48.19 22.06
N VAL A 70 27.45 47.46 22.74
CA VAL A 70 27.52 47.30 24.21
C VAL A 70 28.78 46.53 24.62
N SER A 71 29.19 45.51 23.85
CA SER A 71 30.44 44.78 24.10
C SER A 71 31.65 45.69 23.93
N LEU A 72 31.65 46.57 22.91
CA LEU A 72 32.71 47.55 22.69
C LEU A 72 32.80 48.60 23.79
N GLN A 73 31.66 49.07 24.32
CA GLN A 73 31.63 50.02 25.44
C GLN A 73 32.16 49.41 26.74
N THR A 74 32.05 48.09 26.88
CA THR A 74 32.52 47.36 28.07
C THR A 74 34.00 47.02 27.98
N ALA A 75 34.55 46.88 26.78
CA ALA A 75 35.94 46.54 26.53
C ALA A 75 36.91 47.65 26.98
N THR A 76 37.96 47.29 27.71
CA THR A 76 38.93 48.26 28.28
C THR A 76 40.34 48.14 27.72
N ARG A 77 40.62 47.14 26.87
CA ARG A 77 41.96 46.89 26.31
C ARG A 77 42.22 47.69 25.04
N ASP A 78 43.48 47.76 24.64
CA ASP A 78 43.95 48.59 23.52
C ASP A 78 43.35 48.17 22.17
N TRP A 79 43.09 46.87 21.98
CA TRP A 79 42.52 46.28 20.77
C TRP A 79 41.31 45.40 21.12
N VAL A 80 40.42 45.25 20.14
CA VAL A 80 39.26 44.38 20.19
C VAL A 80 39.36 43.32 19.09
N LEU A 81 39.18 42.05 19.46
CA LEU A 81 38.87 40.95 18.56
C LEU A 81 37.39 40.59 18.73
N VAL A 82 36.66 40.49 17.64
CA VAL A 82 35.24 40.12 17.64
C VAL A 82 35.08 38.73 17.04
N LEU A 83 34.45 37.81 17.76
CA LEU A 83 34.10 36.47 17.29
C LEU A 83 32.62 36.18 17.57
N ASP A 84 32.04 35.29 16.76
CA ASP A 84 30.78 34.61 17.04
C ASP A 84 31.02 33.36 17.90
N CYS A 85 30.02 32.84 18.63
CA CYS A 85 30.27 31.68 19.50
C CYS A 85 30.66 30.42 18.72
N ASP A 86 30.23 30.31 17.47
CA ASP A 86 30.57 29.22 16.54
C ASP A 86 31.82 29.49 15.69
N GLU A 87 32.64 30.45 16.11
CA GLU A 87 33.91 30.80 15.47
C GLU A 87 35.11 30.51 16.38
N VAL A 88 36.19 29.99 15.78
CA VAL A 88 37.46 29.74 16.48
C VAL A 88 38.65 30.28 15.69
N VAL A 89 39.73 30.63 16.40
CA VAL A 89 41.04 30.93 15.81
C VAL A 89 42.01 29.82 16.20
N ALA A 90 42.66 29.21 15.20
CA ALA A 90 43.59 28.12 15.43
C ALA A 90 44.78 28.56 16.30
N ASP A 91 45.25 27.68 17.19
CA ASP A 91 46.30 28.00 18.17
C ASP A 91 47.56 28.60 17.51
N ARG A 92 47.92 28.09 16.32
CA ARG A 92 49.09 28.52 15.55
C ARG A 92 49.03 29.97 15.03
N ASP A 93 47.85 30.57 14.95
CA ASP A 93 47.67 31.89 14.33
C ASP A 93 47.60 33.06 15.34
N TRP A 94 47.46 32.78 16.63
CA TRP A 94 47.46 33.82 17.68
C TRP A 94 48.74 34.65 17.70
N GLY A 95 49.89 34.04 17.40
CA GLY A 95 51.16 34.75 17.28
C GLY A 95 51.16 35.80 16.17
N ARG A 96 50.41 35.57 15.09
CA ARG A 96 50.27 36.51 13.96
C ARG A 96 49.33 37.65 14.32
N LEU A 97 48.22 37.39 15.04
CA LEU A 97 47.32 38.42 15.58
C LEU A 97 48.06 39.37 16.52
N ARG A 98 48.73 38.83 17.56
CA ARG A 98 49.54 39.63 18.49
C ARG A 98 50.67 40.37 17.78
N GLY A 99 51.28 39.76 16.77
CA GLY A 99 52.28 40.39 15.92
C GLY A 99 51.75 41.59 15.11
N ALA A 100 50.52 41.50 14.61
CA ALA A 100 49.85 42.57 13.88
C ALA A 100 49.56 43.77 14.81
N MET A 101 49.01 43.51 16.00
CA MET A 101 48.78 44.54 17.02
C MET A 101 50.08 45.25 17.41
N ARG A 102 51.18 44.51 17.59
CA ARG A 102 52.51 45.07 17.92
C ARG A 102 53.05 46.00 16.83
N ARG A 103 52.71 45.76 15.57
CA ARG A 103 53.12 46.64 14.45
C ARG A 103 52.34 47.95 14.46
N ASN A 104 51.09 47.93 14.94
CA ASN A 104 50.20 49.09 15.12
C ASN A 104 50.21 50.05 13.91
N ARG A 105 50.08 49.51 12.70
CA ARG A 105 50.20 50.27 11.45
C ARG A 105 48.88 50.81 10.91
N VAL A 106 47.77 50.22 11.33
CA VAL A 106 46.41 50.44 10.82
C VAL A 106 45.44 50.42 12.01
N GLY A 107 44.21 50.88 11.81
CA GLY A 107 43.18 50.85 12.87
C GLY A 107 42.34 49.59 12.87
N GLY A 108 42.35 48.80 11.79
CA GLY A 108 41.63 47.53 11.72
C GLY A 108 42.27 46.52 10.77
N TYR A 109 41.99 45.24 11.01
CA TYR A 109 42.39 44.12 10.18
C TYR A 109 41.17 43.31 9.74
N ARG A 110 41.06 43.08 8.43
CA ARG A 110 40.14 42.11 7.85
C ARG A 110 40.71 40.71 7.96
N LEU A 111 39.90 39.79 8.45
CA LEU A 111 40.24 38.37 8.57
C LEU A 111 39.31 37.57 7.65
N THR A 112 39.85 36.50 7.06
CA THR A 112 39.08 35.58 6.23
C THR A 112 38.43 34.52 7.10
N THR A 113 37.11 34.46 7.09
CA THR A 113 36.34 33.40 7.73
C THR A 113 36.20 32.22 6.78
N ARG A 114 36.70 31.04 7.18
CA ARG A 114 36.46 29.75 6.53
C ARG A 114 35.13 29.21 7.03
N ASN A 115 34.07 29.41 6.24
CA ASN A 115 32.73 28.93 6.56
C ASN A 115 32.60 27.48 6.10
N TYR A 116 32.66 26.51 7.01
CA TYR A 116 32.56 25.11 6.66
C TYR A 116 31.17 24.80 6.11
N ALA A 117 31.11 24.05 5.01
CA ALA A 117 29.86 23.70 4.35
C ALA A 117 29.82 22.20 4.08
N ARG A 118 28.63 21.60 4.26
CA ARG A 118 28.36 20.21 3.83
C ARG A 118 28.20 20.13 2.32
N ASP A 119 27.65 21.18 1.71
CA ASP A 119 27.37 21.30 0.29
C ASP A 119 28.59 21.83 -0.50
N PRO A 120 29.19 21.00 -1.40
CA PRO A 120 30.31 21.40 -2.25
C PRO A 120 29.90 22.30 -3.42
N HIS A 121 28.60 22.47 -3.69
CA HIS A 121 28.09 23.30 -4.79
C HIS A 121 27.95 24.77 -4.41
N ARG A 122 28.25 25.12 -3.15
CA ARG A 122 28.19 26.49 -2.67
C ARG A 122 29.18 27.40 -3.41
N VAL A 123 28.72 28.60 -3.76
CA VAL A 123 29.55 29.60 -4.44
C VAL A 123 30.77 29.94 -3.58
N GLY A 124 31.97 29.77 -4.17
CA GLY A 124 33.23 29.99 -3.47
C GLY A 124 33.72 28.82 -2.62
N PHE A 125 33.13 27.63 -2.76
CA PHE A 125 33.58 26.42 -2.07
C PHE A 125 35.04 26.08 -2.42
N VAL A 126 35.82 25.79 -1.38
CA VAL A 126 37.21 25.38 -1.37
C VAL A 126 37.26 24.07 -0.59
N ALA A 127 37.71 23.00 -1.24
CA ALA A 127 37.86 21.70 -0.58
C ALA A 127 38.88 21.78 0.55
N SER A 128 38.56 21.21 1.70
CA SER A 128 39.48 21.12 2.83
C SER A 128 40.71 20.30 2.42
N GLN A 129 41.90 20.79 2.73
CA GLN A 129 43.18 20.17 2.33
C GLN A 129 43.86 19.47 3.52
N GLY A 130 43.25 19.49 4.71
CA GLY A 130 43.83 19.02 5.96
C GLY A 130 44.93 19.96 6.49
N GLU A 131 44.90 21.24 6.13
CA GLU A 131 45.89 22.23 6.57
C GLU A 131 45.75 22.60 8.05
N TYR A 132 44.54 22.54 8.59
CA TYR A 132 44.16 22.92 9.95
C TYR A 132 43.49 21.72 10.65
N ASP A 133 43.63 21.59 11.96
CA ASP A 133 42.89 20.54 12.70
C ASP A 133 41.38 20.87 12.69
N GLU A 134 41.06 22.16 12.65
CA GLU A 134 39.72 22.73 12.60
C GLU A 134 38.91 22.38 11.34
N GLU A 135 39.56 21.89 10.26
CA GLU A 135 38.88 21.47 9.02
C GLU A 135 38.71 19.96 8.85
N LYS A 136 39.24 19.16 9.78
CA LYS A 136 39.40 17.71 9.63
C LYS A 136 38.08 16.95 9.39
N ASP A 137 36.99 17.43 9.97
CA ASP A 137 35.67 16.79 9.91
C ASP A 137 34.77 17.38 8.81
N TYR A 138 35.30 18.28 7.97
CA TYR A 138 34.53 19.04 6.99
C TYR A 138 35.12 18.91 5.58
N LYS A 139 34.25 18.58 4.61
CA LYS A 139 34.66 18.34 3.21
C LYS A 139 35.17 19.60 2.49
N GLY A 140 34.73 20.78 2.92
CA GLY A 140 35.25 22.05 2.43
C GLY A 140 34.57 23.26 3.06
N TRP A 141 34.96 24.44 2.61
CA TRP A 141 34.56 25.72 3.18
C TRP A 141 34.50 26.79 2.11
N PHE A 142 33.79 27.89 2.35
CA PHE A 142 33.80 29.04 1.45
C PHE A 142 34.22 30.31 2.22
N PRO A 143 34.97 31.24 1.60
CA PRO A 143 35.49 32.42 2.27
C PRO A 143 34.43 33.51 2.45
N THR A 144 34.43 34.15 3.61
CA THR A 144 33.90 35.52 3.79
C THR A 144 34.97 36.37 4.46
N THR A 145 34.95 37.70 4.29
CA THR A 145 35.97 38.59 4.88
C THR A 145 35.27 39.72 5.61
N LYS A 146 35.66 39.96 6.87
CA LYS A 146 35.14 41.03 7.73
C LYS A 146 36.27 41.60 8.57
N VAL A 147 36.17 42.87 8.98
CA VAL A 147 37.05 43.41 10.03
C VAL A 147 36.70 42.77 11.36
N ARG A 148 37.61 41.95 11.87
CA ARG A 148 37.43 41.21 13.14
C ARG A 148 38.37 41.70 14.24
N LEU A 149 39.51 42.30 13.90
CA LEU A 149 40.50 42.84 14.85
C LEU A 149 40.71 44.33 14.62
N PHE A 150 40.47 45.19 15.61
CA PHE A 150 40.59 46.64 15.46
C PHE A 150 40.94 47.34 16.77
N LYS A 151 41.40 48.60 16.70
CA LYS A 151 41.71 49.42 17.88
C LYS A 151 40.45 49.70 18.69
N ASN A 152 40.56 49.66 20.01
CA ASN A 152 39.47 50.07 20.88
C ASN A 152 39.38 51.61 20.92
N ASP A 153 38.57 52.19 20.03
CA ASP A 153 38.34 53.64 19.91
C ASP A 153 36.85 53.92 19.94
N ASP A 154 36.44 54.95 20.69
CA ASP A 154 35.02 55.29 20.84
C ASP A 154 34.30 55.68 19.54
N ARG A 155 35.07 56.07 18.53
CA ARG A 155 34.56 56.42 17.20
C ARG A 155 34.29 55.19 16.33
N ILE A 156 34.83 54.03 16.72
CA ILE A 156 34.72 52.76 15.98
C ILE A 156 33.54 51.97 16.57
N ARG A 157 32.47 51.81 15.79
CA ARG A 157 31.21 51.18 16.21
C ARG A 157 30.64 50.35 15.06
N PHE A 158 29.99 49.24 15.42
CA PHE A 158 29.23 48.44 14.47
C PHE A 158 28.04 49.23 13.95
N GLU A 159 27.80 49.12 12.64
CA GLU A 159 26.67 49.70 11.94
C GLU A 159 25.98 48.63 11.11
N GLY A 160 24.64 48.71 11.04
CA GLY A 160 23.80 47.75 10.33
C GLY A 160 23.19 46.71 11.27
N ALA A 161 21.86 46.70 11.37
CA ALA A 161 21.13 45.91 12.37
C ALA A 161 21.22 44.38 12.23
N LEU A 162 21.67 43.86 11.07
CA LEU A 162 21.63 42.43 10.71
C LEU A 162 22.93 41.87 10.12
N HIS A 163 23.62 42.68 9.31
CA HIS A 163 24.97 42.40 8.83
C HIS A 163 25.83 43.53 9.37
N GLU A 164 26.09 43.45 10.66
CA GLU A 164 26.77 44.48 11.41
C GLU A 164 28.25 44.49 11.02
N LEU A 165 28.70 45.65 10.55
CA LEU A 165 30.04 45.88 10.04
C LEU A 165 30.65 47.08 10.76
N VAL A 166 31.96 47.06 10.94
CA VAL A 166 32.70 48.11 11.67
C VAL A 166 33.53 48.99 10.72
N GLU A 167 33.74 48.52 9.49
CA GLU A 167 34.59 49.08 8.44
C GLU A 167 34.36 50.58 8.24
N ALA A 168 33.12 50.99 8.02
CA ALA A 168 32.77 52.39 7.74
C ALA A 168 33.11 53.31 8.93
N SER A 169 32.99 52.81 10.17
CA SER A 169 33.33 53.58 11.36
C SER A 169 34.85 53.69 11.56
N VAL A 170 35.62 52.64 11.23
CA VAL A 170 37.08 52.67 11.22
C VAL A 170 37.59 53.73 10.24
N GLU A 171 37.04 53.73 9.03
CA GLU A 171 37.41 54.71 8.00
C GLU A 171 37.02 56.14 8.38
N ARG A 172 35.82 56.35 8.94
CA ARG A 172 35.39 57.67 9.46
C ARG A 172 36.20 58.15 10.65
N ALA A 173 36.78 57.23 11.44
CA ALA A 173 37.73 57.57 12.51
C ALA A 173 39.09 58.04 11.97
N GLY A 174 39.29 58.00 10.64
CA GLY A 174 40.55 58.40 9.98
C GLY A 174 41.63 57.32 10.02
N GLU A 175 41.25 56.09 10.35
CA GLU A 175 42.14 54.94 10.40
C GLU A 175 42.06 54.13 9.09
N THR A 176 43.12 53.39 8.80
CA THR A 176 43.15 52.48 7.65
C THR A 176 42.82 51.05 8.08
N ILE A 177 42.37 50.24 7.11
CA ILE A 177 42.12 48.80 7.26
C ILE A 177 43.11 48.05 6.38
N ASP A 178 43.69 46.97 6.90
CA ASP A 178 44.58 46.06 6.15
C ASP A 178 44.09 44.61 6.22
N ASP A 179 44.55 43.76 5.34
CA ASP A 179 44.22 42.33 5.35
C ASP A 179 45.22 41.56 6.21
N LEU A 180 44.71 40.74 7.13
CA LEU A 180 45.50 39.82 7.91
C LEU A 180 45.08 38.39 7.56
N GLY A 181 45.98 37.65 6.91
CA GLY A 181 45.73 36.28 6.45
C GLY A 181 45.65 35.23 7.56
N VAL A 182 45.11 35.58 8.72
CA VAL A 182 44.73 34.68 9.82
C VAL A 182 43.29 34.23 9.56
N PRO A 183 43.03 32.92 9.41
CA PRO A 183 41.68 32.44 9.22
C PRO A 183 40.89 32.43 10.52
N VAL A 184 39.60 32.70 10.41
CA VAL A 184 38.59 32.39 11.44
C VAL A 184 37.82 31.18 10.97
N HIS A 185 37.74 30.14 11.77
CA HIS A 185 37.08 28.87 11.44
C HIS A 185 35.64 28.92 11.94
N HIS A 186 34.66 28.78 11.05
CA HIS A 186 33.24 29.00 11.37
C HIS A 186 32.39 27.76 11.08
N TYR A 187 31.68 27.27 12.11
CA TYR A 187 30.94 25.99 12.08
C TYR A 187 29.42 26.15 11.94
N GLY A 188 28.89 27.39 11.96
CA GLY A 188 27.45 27.65 11.98
C GLY A 188 26.66 27.21 10.74
N TYR A 189 27.32 26.70 9.69
CA TYR A 189 26.68 26.16 8.48
C TYR A 189 26.65 24.62 8.42
N VAL A 190 27.35 23.98 9.34
CA VAL A 190 27.54 22.52 9.37
C VAL A 190 27.03 21.92 10.69
N GLU A 191 27.07 22.68 11.79
CA GLU A 191 26.71 22.21 13.14
C GLU A 191 25.43 22.85 13.71
N LYS A 192 24.83 23.85 13.04
CA LYS A 192 23.56 24.47 13.44
C LYS A 192 22.45 24.17 12.43
N GLU A 193 21.27 23.78 12.92
CA GLU A 193 20.04 23.80 12.12
C GLU A 193 19.65 25.26 11.86
N ARG A 194 19.56 25.65 10.59
CA ARG A 194 19.24 27.04 10.21
C ARG A 194 17.75 27.16 9.85
N PRO A 195 17.00 28.07 10.49
CA PRO A 195 15.63 28.38 10.07
C PRO A 195 15.65 29.26 8.81
N THR A 196 15.84 28.67 7.64
CA THR A 196 15.92 29.35 6.32
C THR A 196 14.75 30.31 6.08
N ALA A 197 13.54 29.91 6.45
CA ALA A 197 12.34 30.75 6.38
C ALA A 197 12.44 32.03 7.24
N GLN A 198 13.07 31.96 8.41
CA GLN A 198 13.26 33.12 9.29
C GLN A 198 14.32 34.08 8.72
N TYR A 199 15.37 33.55 8.09
CA TYR A 199 16.36 34.36 7.37
C TYR A 199 15.75 35.06 6.15
N ALA A 200 14.93 34.35 5.36
CA ALA A 200 14.20 34.93 4.24
C ALA A 200 13.25 36.05 4.70
N MET A 201 12.50 35.86 5.80
CA MET A 201 11.63 36.88 6.38
C MET A 201 12.43 38.11 6.86
N THR A 202 13.58 37.88 7.47
CA THR A 202 14.45 38.94 7.98
C THR A 202 15.09 39.75 6.84
N ALA A 203 15.56 39.07 5.79
CA ALA A 203 16.08 39.71 4.58
C ALA A 203 14.99 40.51 3.86
N ARG A 204 13.73 40.00 3.80
CA ARG A 204 12.58 40.74 3.27
C ARG A 204 12.35 42.05 4.01
N ASN A 205 12.32 42.00 5.34
CA ASN A 205 12.13 43.20 6.16
C ASN A 205 13.25 44.23 5.95
N LYS A 206 14.49 43.76 5.76
CA LYS A 206 15.64 44.63 5.46
C LYS A 206 15.51 45.29 4.08
N ALA A 207 15.18 44.53 3.05
CA ALA A 207 14.96 45.05 1.70
C ALA A 207 13.75 46.01 1.62
N LEU A 208 12.72 45.81 2.44
CA LEU A 208 11.59 46.75 2.57
C LEU A 208 12.00 48.08 3.19
N LYS A 209 12.89 48.06 4.20
CA LYS A 209 13.41 49.27 4.84
C LYS A 209 14.44 50.01 3.96
N MET A 210 15.19 49.27 3.14
CA MET A 210 16.26 49.78 2.28
C MET A 210 16.08 49.31 0.83
N PRO A 211 15.02 49.74 0.13
CA PRO A 211 14.68 49.23 -1.20
C PRO A 211 15.72 49.56 -2.26
N ASP A 212 16.50 50.63 -2.06
CA ASP A 212 17.53 51.11 -2.99
C ASP A 212 18.95 50.65 -2.63
N SER A 213 19.10 49.70 -1.70
CA SER A 213 20.40 49.12 -1.36
C SER A 213 20.67 47.88 -2.21
N VAL A 214 21.73 47.93 -3.04
CA VAL A 214 22.22 46.77 -3.81
C VAL A 214 22.44 45.57 -2.89
N ALA A 215 23.10 45.79 -1.74
CA ALA A 215 23.42 44.75 -0.79
C ALA A 215 22.17 44.12 -0.14
N ALA A 216 21.15 44.91 0.20
CA ALA A 216 19.91 44.38 0.76
C ALA A 216 19.13 43.52 -0.25
N GLN A 217 19.12 43.92 -1.53
CA GLN A 217 18.45 43.16 -2.60
C GLN A 217 19.21 41.88 -2.96
N TYR A 218 20.54 41.94 -2.98
CA TYR A 218 21.40 40.76 -3.19
C TYR A 218 21.21 39.71 -2.09
N GLU A 219 21.20 40.14 -0.83
CA GLU A 219 20.95 39.24 0.31
C GLU A 219 19.56 38.64 0.30
N LEU A 220 18.56 39.45 -0.05
CA LEU A 220 17.19 38.96 -0.21
C LEU A 220 17.12 37.86 -1.27
N ALA A 221 17.79 38.04 -2.41
CA ALA A 221 17.84 37.04 -3.47
C ALA A 221 18.46 35.72 -2.98
N LEU A 222 19.58 35.79 -2.26
CA LEU A 222 20.23 34.60 -1.69
C LEU A 222 19.35 33.92 -0.65
N ALA A 223 18.77 34.67 0.30
CA ALA A 223 17.95 34.11 1.35
C ALA A 223 16.64 33.48 0.82
N LEU A 224 16.04 34.05 -0.22
CA LEU A 224 14.85 33.48 -0.87
C LEU A 224 15.19 32.25 -1.71
N ARG A 225 16.35 32.25 -2.39
CA ARG A 225 16.83 31.07 -3.12
C ARG A 225 17.09 29.91 -2.16
N ASP A 226 17.75 30.19 -1.04
CA ASP A 226 18.07 29.19 -0.01
C ASP A 226 16.80 28.71 0.75
N ASP A 227 15.67 29.43 0.64
CA ASP A 227 14.32 29.04 1.11
C ASP A 227 13.43 28.49 -0.03
N SER A 228 14.02 28.15 -1.18
CA SER A 228 13.38 27.59 -2.38
C SER A 228 12.25 28.44 -2.99
N GLN A 229 12.25 29.75 -2.75
CA GLN A 229 11.30 30.72 -3.31
C GLN A 229 11.87 31.40 -4.57
N LEU A 230 12.08 30.60 -5.61
CA LEU A 230 12.86 30.97 -6.81
C LEU A 230 12.33 32.19 -7.57
N GLU A 231 11.00 32.32 -7.73
CA GLU A 231 10.41 33.47 -8.42
C GLU A 231 10.60 34.78 -7.63
N SER A 232 10.48 34.70 -6.30
CA SER A 232 10.73 35.85 -5.42
C SER A 232 12.22 36.21 -5.39
N ALA A 233 13.09 35.20 -5.42
CA ALA A 233 14.54 35.38 -5.54
C ALA A 233 14.93 36.04 -6.87
N GLU A 234 14.28 35.64 -7.97
CA GLU A 234 14.46 36.25 -9.30
C GLU A 234 14.06 37.74 -9.27
N GLY A 235 12.94 38.08 -8.62
CA GLY A 235 12.53 39.48 -8.45
C GLY A 235 13.55 40.31 -7.66
N ALA A 236 14.08 39.75 -6.57
CA ALA A 236 15.08 40.42 -5.74
C ALA A 236 16.42 40.60 -6.47
N ILE A 237 16.90 39.58 -7.19
CA ILE A 237 18.15 39.69 -7.95
C ILE A 237 17.99 40.65 -9.13
N ALA A 238 16.85 40.68 -9.81
CA ALA A 238 16.58 41.63 -10.87
C ALA A 238 16.67 43.08 -10.35
N ARG A 239 16.05 43.36 -9.20
CA ARG A 239 16.16 44.67 -8.55
C ARG A 239 17.60 45.00 -8.14
N CYS A 240 18.35 44.02 -7.64
CA CYS A 240 19.78 44.19 -7.35
C CYS A 240 20.58 44.60 -8.60
N LEU A 241 20.34 43.93 -9.74
CA LEU A 241 21.02 44.23 -11.01
C LEU A 241 20.63 45.61 -11.55
N GLU A 242 19.36 46.01 -11.46
CA GLU A 242 18.92 47.36 -11.84
C GLU A 242 19.68 48.46 -11.06
N LEU A 243 19.84 48.28 -9.75
CA LEU A 243 20.56 49.23 -8.90
C LEU A 243 22.06 49.30 -9.25
N LEU A 244 22.67 48.15 -9.54
CA LEU A 244 24.06 48.06 -10.02
C LEU A 244 24.23 48.78 -11.36
N GLU A 245 23.32 48.57 -12.31
CA GLU A 245 23.35 49.21 -13.63
C GLU A 245 23.10 50.73 -13.54
N ALA A 246 22.34 51.18 -12.54
CA ALA A 246 22.14 52.59 -12.22
C ALA A 246 23.36 53.26 -11.55
N GLY A 247 24.44 52.52 -11.29
CA GLY A 247 25.66 53.03 -10.65
C GLY A 247 25.53 53.22 -9.13
N THR A 248 24.56 52.56 -8.50
CA THR A 248 24.42 52.55 -7.03
C THR A 248 25.60 51.79 -6.42
N ASP A 249 26.15 52.31 -5.33
CA ASP A 249 27.25 51.66 -4.63
C ASP A 249 26.84 50.23 -4.19
N PRO A 250 27.54 49.17 -4.67
CA PRO A 250 27.26 47.80 -4.27
C PRO A 250 27.46 47.53 -2.78
N GLY A 251 28.19 48.42 -2.09
CA GLY A 251 28.65 48.20 -0.74
C GLY A 251 29.87 47.27 -0.69
N PRO A 252 30.43 47.04 0.51
CA PRO A 252 31.77 46.49 0.65
C PRO A 252 31.90 44.99 0.30
N TYR A 253 30.80 44.25 0.17
CA TYR A 253 30.81 42.78 0.00
C TYR A 253 30.08 42.25 -1.24
N VAL A 254 29.29 43.06 -1.95
CA VAL A 254 28.64 42.58 -3.18
C VAL A 254 29.58 42.77 -4.35
N ARG A 255 30.05 41.65 -4.93
CA ARG A 255 30.77 41.67 -6.20
C ARG A 255 29.76 41.68 -7.34
N PRO A 256 29.80 42.68 -8.26
CA PRO A 256 28.86 42.73 -9.37
C PRO A 256 28.89 41.46 -10.25
N SER A 257 30.07 40.85 -10.47
CA SER A 257 30.19 39.59 -11.20
C SER A 257 29.43 38.43 -10.54
N PHE A 258 29.37 38.39 -9.20
CA PHE A 258 28.63 37.36 -8.46
C PHE A 258 27.13 37.64 -8.42
N ALA A 259 26.70 38.89 -8.49
CA ALA A 259 25.28 39.21 -8.68
C ALA A 259 24.75 38.66 -10.01
N TYR A 260 25.52 38.84 -11.10
CA TYR A 260 25.18 38.24 -12.40
C TYR A 260 25.30 36.72 -12.41
N LEU A 261 26.26 36.12 -11.67
CA LEU A 261 26.34 34.67 -11.52
C LEU A 261 25.08 34.08 -10.86
N VAL A 262 24.61 34.71 -9.77
CA VAL A 262 23.38 34.30 -9.06
C VAL A 262 22.15 34.47 -9.95
N ALA A 263 22.06 35.55 -10.72
CA ALA A 263 20.99 35.72 -11.70
C ALA A 263 21.01 34.63 -12.79
N GLY A 264 22.20 34.24 -13.25
CA GLY A 264 22.37 33.15 -14.22
C GLY A 264 21.93 31.78 -13.69
N ASP A 265 22.26 31.49 -12.43
CA ASP A 265 21.83 30.29 -11.70
C ASP A 265 20.30 30.24 -11.56
N LEU A 266 19.68 31.31 -11.05
CA LEU A 266 18.22 31.41 -10.90
C LEU A 266 17.49 31.28 -12.24
N ALA A 267 17.97 31.94 -13.30
CA ALA A 267 17.40 31.82 -14.64
C ALA A 267 17.51 30.38 -15.18
N GLY A 268 18.61 29.68 -14.89
CA GLY A 268 18.79 28.27 -15.22
C GLY A 268 17.79 27.37 -14.52
N GLN A 269 17.59 27.57 -13.21
CA GLN A 269 16.61 26.82 -12.41
C GLN A 269 15.16 27.04 -12.89
N LEU A 270 14.85 28.24 -13.39
CA LEU A 270 13.56 28.58 -14.00
C LEU A 270 13.46 28.19 -15.49
N SER A 271 14.39 27.38 -16.01
CA SER A 271 14.43 26.91 -17.41
C SER A 271 14.54 28.03 -18.47
N ARG A 272 15.07 29.21 -18.11
CA ARG A 272 15.30 30.35 -19.01
C ARG A 272 16.75 30.37 -19.51
N ASN A 273 17.09 29.39 -20.34
CA ASN A 273 18.47 29.17 -20.81
C ASN A 273 19.12 30.37 -21.52
N ALA A 274 18.33 31.17 -22.27
CA ALA A 274 18.83 32.36 -22.94
C ALA A 274 19.29 33.45 -21.96
N ASP A 275 18.54 33.64 -20.87
CA ASP A 275 18.86 34.60 -19.82
C ASP A 275 20.04 34.11 -18.97
N ALA A 276 20.06 32.81 -18.63
CA ALA A 276 21.18 32.19 -17.93
C ALA A 276 22.51 32.39 -18.68
N LYS A 277 22.49 32.17 -20.00
CA LYS A 277 23.64 32.40 -20.90
C LYS A 277 24.08 33.87 -20.90
N ARG A 278 23.13 34.80 -21.00
CA ARG A 278 23.39 36.25 -20.99
C ARG A 278 24.02 36.69 -19.66
N PHE A 279 23.48 36.23 -18.54
CA PHE A 279 23.98 36.59 -17.22
C PHE A 279 25.37 36.00 -16.93
N CYS A 280 25.61 34.74 -17.29
CA CYS A 280 26.95 34.14 -17.17
C CYS A 280 27.98 34.88 -18.05
N ALA A 281 27.63 35.22 -19.29
CA ALA A 281 28.50 36.01 -20.16
C ALA A 281 28.80 37.40 -19.55
N LYS A 282 27.79 38.06 -18.95
CA LYS A 282 27.97 39.35 -18.29
C LYS A 282 28.86 39.27 -17.05
N ALA A 283 28.74 38.20 -16.27
CA ALA A 283 29.62 37.94 -15.13
C ALA A 283 31.09 37.82 -15.55
N ILE A 284 31.37 37.13 -16.67
CA ILE A 284 32.72 37.00 -17.25
C ILE A 284 33.24 38.35 -17.80
N GLU A 285 32.37 39.16 -18.40
CA GLU A 285 32.72 40.50 -18.90
C GLU A 285 33.17 41.43 -17.75
N ILE A 286 32.47 41.35 -16.61
CA ILE A 286 32.76 42.17 -15.42
C ILE A 286 34.01 41.68 -14.70
N ASP A 287 34.15 40.36 -14.57
CA ASP A 287 35.28 39.71 -13.91
C ASP A 287 35.79 38.55 -14.75
N GLY A 288 36.83 38.84 -15.54
CA GLY A 288 37.48 37.84 -16.40
C GLY A 288 38.13 36.68 -15.66
N ALA A 289 38.21 36.72 -14.32
CA ALA A 289 38.68 35.63 -13.49
C ALA A 289 37.54 34.77 -12.90
N CYS A 290 36.27 35.05 -13.25
CA CYS A 290 35.10 34.32 -12.76
C CYS A 290 34.96 32.95 -13.47
N PHE A 291 35.80 31.99 -13.07
CA PHE A 291 35.81 30.64 -13.64
C PHE A 291 34.46 29.91 -13.44
N GLN A 292 33.69 30.25 -12.40
CA GLN A 292 32.36 29.69 -12.14
C GLN A 292 31.39 30.05 -13.27
N ALA A 293 31.40 31.31 -13.71
CA ALA A 293 30.58 31.75 -14.83
C ALA A 293 31.03 31.10 -16.14
N MET A 294 32.34 30.90 -16.33
CA MET A 294 32.89 30.18 -17.49
C MET A 294 32.45 28.71 -17.51
N ASN A 295 32.51 28.03 -16.36
CA ASN A 295 32.07 26.66 -16.24
C ASN A 295 30.56 26.51 -16.52
N ASN A 296 29.72 27.36 -15.91
CA ASN A 296 28.27 27.33 -16.12
C ASN A 296 27.89 27.63 -17.58
N LEU A 297 28.54 28.63 -18.19
CA LEU A 297 28.35 28.96 -19.59
C LEU A 297 28.82 27.83 -20.52
N GLY A 298 29.96 27.19 -20.21
CA GLY A 298 30.46 26.03 -20.93
C GLY A 298 29.49 24.85 -20.86
N THR A 299 28.81 24.65 -19.73
CA THR A 299 27.77 23.63 -19.56
C THR A 299 26.56 23.91 -20.44
N ILE A 300 26.14 25.17 -20.53
CA ILE A 300 25.06 25.58 -21.46
C ILE A 300 25.47 25.27 -22.91
N TYR A 301 26.68 25.64 -23.35
CA TYR A 301 27.15 25.35 -24.72
C TYR A 301 27.32 23.85 -25.01
N LEU A 302 27.74 23.05 -24.03
CA LEU A 302 27.86 21.61 -24.16
C LEU A 302 26.48 20.95 -24.44
N ARG A 303 25.43 21.44 -23.75
CA ARG A 303 24.03 21.03 -23.95
C ARG A 303 23.52 21.43 -25.34
N GLU A 304 23.84 22.64 -25.79
CA GLU A 304 23.48 23.13 -27.14
C GLU A 304 24.25 22.43 -28.28
N GLY A 305 25.25 21.60 -27.95
CA GLY A 305 26.07 20.91 -28.95
C GLY A 305 27.21 21.76 -29.52
N SER A 306 27.42 22.97 -29.02
CA SER A 306 28.54 23.84 -29.38
C SER A 306 29.82 23.42 -28.65
N LEU A 307 30.38 22.26 -29.04
CA LEU A 307 31.51 21.64 -28.36
C LEU A 307 32.76 22.51 -28.30
N ASP A 308 33.02 23.29 -29.35
CA ASP A 308 34.20 24.16 -29.41
C ASP A 308 34.11 25.33 -28.43
N ASP A 309 32.92 25.93 -28.30
CA ASP A 309 32.68 27.01 -27.33
C ASP A 309 32.69 26.48 -25.90
N ALA A 310 32.13 25.30 -25.67
CA ALA A 310 32.16 24.61 -24.38
C ALA A 310 33.60 24.28 -23.95
N GLU A 311 34.38 23.64 -24.84
CA GLU A 311 35.79 23.31 -24.57
C GLU A 311 36.61 24.56 -24.26
N ARG A 312 36.46 25.62 -25.06
CA ARG A 312 37.19 26.87 -24.85
C ARG A 312 36.91 27.43 -23.47
N LEU A 313 35.65 27.46 -23.05
CA LEU A 313 35.26 27.97 -21.74
C LEU A 313 35.75 27.10 -20.60
N TYR A 314 35.70 25.78 -20.73
CA TYR A 314 36.25 24.88 -19.72
C TYR A 314 37.77 24.94 -19.63
N GLU A 315 38.48 25.08 -20.75
CA GLU A 315 39.93 25.28 -20.76
C GLU A 315 40.32 26.62 -20.10
N GLN A 316 39.56 27.68 -20.36
CA GLN A 316 39.73 28.97 -19.69
C GLN A 316 39.44 28.86 -18.18
N ALA A 317 38.36 28.18 -17.80
CA ALA A 317 38.02 27.95 -16.40
C ALA A 317 39.09 27.10 -15.69
N ARG A 318 39.61 26.07 -16.35
CA ARG A 318 40.69 25.19 -15.83
C ARG A 318 42.00 25.95 -15.65
N ALA A 319 42.33 26.87 -16.55
CA ALA A 319 43.53 27.70 -16.40
C ALA A 319 43.46 28.61 -15.16
N LEU A 320 42.25 29.03 -14.77
CA LEU A 320 42.00 29.87 -13.59
C LEU A 320 41.82 29.05 -12.31
N ALA A 321 41.29 27.84 -12.40
CA ALA A 321 40.99 26.95 -11.28
C ALA A 321 41.31 25.47 -11.63
N PRO A 322 42.60 25.10 -11.68
CA PRO A 322 43.04 23.78 -12.18
C PRO A 322 42.61 22.60 -11.29
N ASP A 323 42.36 22.85 -10.01
CA ASP A 323 42.07 21.81 -9.02
C ASP A 323 40.56 21.58 -8.80
N VAL A 324 39.69 22.16 -9.64
CA VAL A 324 38.23 22.00 -9.55
C VAL A 324 37.78 20.77 -10.38
N PRO A 325 37.36 19.66 -9.74
CA PRO A 325 37.07 18.40 -10.44
C PRO A 325 35.98 18.53 -11.51
N ALA A 326 34.96 19.36 -11.26
CA ALA A 326 33.85 19.57 -12.18
C ALA A 326 34.29 20.09 -13.57
N ILE A 327 35.37 20.88 -13.63
CA ILE A 327 35.86 21.44 -14.90
C ILE A 327 36.56 20.35 -15.74
N GLU A 328 37.38 19.50 -15.12
CA GLU A 328 38.05 18.40 -15.83
C GLU A 328 37.04 17.32 -16.26
N GLN A 329 36.04 17.02 -15.44
CA GLN A 329 34.91 16.14 -15.83
C GLN A 329 34.18 16.71 -17.06
N ASN A 330 33.91 18.01 -17.08
CA ASN A 330 33.29 18.69 -18.21
C ASN A 330 34.16 18.67 -19.49
N LEU A 331 35.48 18.78 -19.38
CA LEU A 331 36.41 18.60 -20.51
C LEU A 331 36.41 17.15 -21.03
N GLN A 332 36.33 16.16 -20.15
CA GLN A 332 36.19 14.76 -20.54
C GLN A 332 34.89 14.52 -21.31
N ARG A 333 33.77 15.15 -20.91
CA ARG A 333 32.48 15.11 -21.63
C ARG A 333 32.60 15.67 -23.06
N VAL A 334 33.32 16.79 -23.25
CA VAL A 334 33.59 17.34 -24.59
C VAL A 334 34.42 16.37 -25.43
N ARG A 335 35.47 15.77 -24.85
CA ARG A 335 36.36 14.82 -25.53
C ARG A 335 35.63 13.55 -25.96
N ALA A 336 34.76 13.01 -25.11
CA ALA A 336 33.89 11.88 -25.43
C ALA A 336 32.99 12.22 -26.63
N LYS A 337 32.29 13.36 -26.58
CA LYS A 337 31.37 13.83 -27.63
C LYS A 337 32.06 14.13 -28.97
N ARG A 338 33.37 14.38 -28.98
CA ARG A 338 34.19 14.49 -30.21
C ARG A 338 34.66 13.15 -30.78
N GLY A 339 34.87 12.14 -29.93
CA GLY A 339 35.25 10.80 -30.35
C GLY A 339 34.13 10.04 -31.09
N GLU A 340 32.88 10.50 -30.96
CA GLU A 340 31.65 9.84 -31.42
C GLU A 340 31.36 9.93 -32.92
N LYS A 341 32.07 10.75 -33.70
CA LYS A 341 31.80 10.87 -35.15
C LYS A 341 32.27 9.66 -35.99
N ALA A 342 32.93 8.66 -35.38
CA ALA A 342 33.57 7.54 -36.08
C ALA A 342 32.91 6.17 -35.86
N ALA A 343 31.89 6.02 -34.99
CA ALA A 343 31.39 4.72 -34.51
C ALA A 343 29.91 4.41 -34.87
N MET A 344 29.44 4.78 -36.06
CA MET A 344 28.03 4.60 -36.50
C MET A 344 27.65 3.18 -36.99
N GLU A 345 28.40 2.12 -36.71
CA GLU A 345 28.21 0.81 -37.38
C GLU A 345 27.41 -0.28 -36.62
N ASP A 346 27.07 -0.15 -35.32
CA ASP A 346 26.48 -1.26 -34.51
C ASP A 346 25.21 -0.95 -33.68
N GLY A 347 24.14 -0.44 -34.30
CA GLY A 347 22.82 -0.30 -33.65
C GLY A 347 22.64 0.93 -32.73
N GLY A 348 23.71 1.65 -32.45
CA GLY A 348 23.71 2.91 -31.68
C GLY A 348 24.13 2.73 -30.22
N ARG A 349 24.52 3.83 -29.58
CA ARG A 349 25.01 3.86 -28.20
C ARG A 349 23.84 3.81 -27.20
N LEU A 350 23.91 2.92 -26.20
CA LEU A 350 22.88 2.77 -25.18
C LEU A 350 23.27 3.44 -23.87
N THR A 351 22.39 4.32 -23.37
CA THR A 351 22.53 4.97 -22.06
C THR A 351 21.59 4.36 -21.05
N LEU A 352 22.11 3.95 -19.89
CA LEU A 352 21.29 3.69 -18.71
C LEU A 352 20.99 5.01 -17.99
N CYS A 353 19.71 5.33 -17.81
CA CYS A 353 19.24 6.43 -16.97
C CYS A 353 18.59 5.89 -15.69
N MET A 354 18.89 6.52 -14.56
CA MET A 354 18.41 6.10 -13.25
C MET A 354 18.27 7.30 -12.32
N ILE A 355 17.30 7.23 -11.41
CA ILE A 355 17.26 8.06 -10.20
C ILE A 355 17.59 7.18 -8.98
N ALA A 356 18.31 7.71 -7.99
CA ALA A 356 18.66 6.96 -6.79
C ALA A 356 18.55 7.82 -5.53
N ARG A 357 18.25 7.18 -4.39
CA ARG A 357 18.30 7.77 -3.06
C ARG A 357 18.47 6.70 -2.00
N ASP A 358 19.59 6.71 -1.30
CA ASP A 358 19.87 5.78 -0.20
C ASP A 358 19.76 4.29 -0.62
N GLU A 359 20.34 3.95 -1.78
CA GLU A 359 20.29 2.64 -2.45
C GLU A 359 21.64 1.89 -2.41
N GLU A 360 22.48 2.14 -1.39
CA GLU A 360 23.80 1.52 -1.22
C GLU A 360 23.77 -0.02 -1.31
N GLU A 361 22.69 -0.65 -0.83
CA GLU A 361 22.54 -2.11 -0.84
C GLU A 361 22.17 -2.69 -2.22
N ARG A 362 21.44 -1.95 -3.04
CA ARG A 362 20.78 -2.48 -4.26
C ARG A 362 21.48 -2.03 -5.53
N LEU A 363 21.91 -0.77 -5.56
CA LEU A 363 22.53 -0.14 -6.72
C LEU A 363 23.71 -0.97 -7.31
N PRO A 364 24.65 -1.54 -6.53
CA PRO A 364 25.73 -2.35 -7.10
C PRO A 364 25.23 -3.51 -7.95
N ARG A 365 24.18 -4.22 -7.48
CA ARG A 365 23.63 -5.39 -8.18
C ARG A 365 22.96 -5.00 -9.50
N CYS A 366 22.24 -3.88 -9.52
CA CYS A 366 21.66 -3.35 -10.75
C CYS A 366 22.77 -3.00 -11.77
N LEU A 367 23.77 -2.23 -11.35
CA LEU A 367 24.86 -1.78 -12.24
C LEU A 367 25.72 -2.95 -12.76
N GLU A 368 25.99 -3.96 -11.94
CA GLU A 368 26.66 -5.20 -12.36
C GLU A 368 25.88 -5.98 -13.42
N SER A 369 24.55 -5.93 -13.36
CA SER A 369 23.66 -6.67 -14.28
C SER A 369 23.69 -6.10 -15.71
N VAL A 370 23.98 -4.80 -15.86
CA VAL A 370 24.04 -4.12 -17.16
C VAL A 370 25.46 -3.99 -17.73
N GLN A 371 26.50 -4.39 -17.00
CA GLN A 371 27.88 -4.32 -17.47
C GLN A 371 28.09 -5.12 -18.76
N GLY A 372 28.62 -4.43 -19.78
CA GLY A 372 28.83 -4.99 -21.13
C GLY A 372 27.64 -4.81 -22.07
N LEU A 373 26.47 -4.39 -21.56
CA LEU A 373 25.34 -3.98 -22.39
C LEU A 373 25.31 -2.47 -22.61
N VAL A 374 25.52 -1.66 -21.57
CA VAL A 374 25.36 -0.19 -21.65
C VAL A 374 26.69 0.49 -21.94
N ASP A 375 26.62 1.55 -22.73
CA ASP A 375 27.79 2.35 -23.17
C ASP A 375 27.94 3.65 -22.36
N GLU A 376 26.90 4.02 -21.63
CA GLU A 376 26.83 5.16 -20.71
C GLU A 376 25.97 4.79 -19.51
N ILE A 377 26.34 5.28 -18.33
CA ILE A 377 25.51 5.21 -17.12
C ILE A 377 25.29 6.64 -16.64
N VAL A 378 24.04 7.00 -16.41
CA VAL A 378 23.59 8.27 -15.82
C VAL A 378 22.81 7.96 -14.56
N VAL A 379 23.24 8.52 -13.43
CA VAL A 379 22.54 8.41 -12.15
C VAL A 379 22.25 9.81 -11.64
N VAL A 380 20.97 10.12 -11.40
CA VAL A 380 20.54 11.34 -10.72
C VAL A 380 20.27 11.02 -9.26
N ASP A 381 21.09 11.58 -8.38
CA ASP A 381 20.90 11.51 -6.95
C ASP A 381 19.78 12.46 -6.52
N THR A 382 18.84 11.95 -5.72
CA THR A 382 17.70 12.73 -5.20
C THR A 382 17.83 13.06 -3.71
N GLY A 383 19.08 13.12 -3.21
CA GLY A 383 19.42 13.45 -1.83
C GLY A 383 19.84 12.23 -1.00
N SER A 384 20.75 11.40 -1.52
CA SER A 384 21.33 10.29 -0.74
C SER A 384 22.20 10.80 0.42
N THR A 385 22.17 10.06 1.51
CA THR A 385 22.96 10.26 2.73
C THR A 385 23.94 9.12 3.01
N ASP A 386 23.83 8.02 2.26
CA ASP A 386 24.70 6.84 2.30
C ASP A 386 25.74 6.85 1.16
N ARG A 387 26.35 5.69 0.86
CA ARG A 387 27.38 5.58 -0.19
C ARG A 387 26.83 5.40 -1.62
N THR A 388 25.55 5.64 -1.87
CA THR A 388 24.92 5.50 -3.20
C THR A 388 25.68 6.26 -4.29
N VAL A 389 26.05 7.52 -4.01
CA VAL A 389 26.78 8.37 -4.96
C VAL A 389 28.18 7.80 -5.24
N GLU A 390 28.92 7.42 -4.18
CA GLU A 390 30.26 6.82 -4.30
C GLU A 390 30.23 5.52 -5.12
N ILE A 391 29.19 4.70 -4.92
CA ILE A 391 28.97 3.47 -5.69
C ILE A 391 28.73 3.81 -7.16
N ALA A 392 27.81 4.72 -7.47
CA ALA A 392 27.56 5.13 -8.85
C ALA A 392 28.83 5.62 -9.56
N GLU A 393 29.65 6.45 -8.89
CA GLU A 393 30.95 6.90 -9.41
C GLU A 393 31.92 5.75 -9.68
N SER A 394 31.95 4.74 -8.81
CA SER A 394 32.84 3.58 -8.97
C SER A 394 32.54 2.75 -10.22
N PHE A 395 31.31 2.82 -10.74
CA PHE A 395 30.89 2.21 -12.01
C PHE A 395 31.06 3.15 -13.22
N GLY A 396 31.62 4.35 -13.02
CA GLY A 396 31.83 5.34 -14.07
C GLY A 396 30.55 6.10 -14.47
N ALA A 397 29.56 6.17 -13.57
CA ALA A 397 28.33 6.90 -13.85
C ALA A 397 28.57 8.41 -13.97
N THR A 398 27.88 9.03 -14.93
CA THR A 398 27.67 10.48 -14.97
C THR A 398 26.64 10.83 -13.90
N LEU A 399 27.06 11.60 -12.90
CA LEU A 399 26.18 12.04 -11.82
C LEU A 399 25.40 13.31 -12.17
N GLY A 400 24.12 13.30 -11.85
CA GLY A 400 23.26 14.47 -11.67
C GLY A 400 22.73 14.57 -10.25
N TYR A 401 22.24 15.74 -9.87
CA TYR A 401 21.63 15.97 -8.56
C TYR A 401 20.30 16.69 -8.76
N PHE A 402 19.27 16.23 -8.07
CA PHE A 402 17.92 16.78 -8.15
C PHE A 402 17.29 16.87 -6.76
N GLU A 403 16.83 18.06 -6.37
CA GLU A 403 16.14 18.23 -5.09
C GLU A 403 14.76 17.55 -5.13
N TRP A 404 14.52 16.65 -4.18
CA TRP A 404 13.27 15.89 -4.13
C TRP A 404 12.04 16.79 -3.95
N CYS A 405 11.11 16.75 -4.91
CA CYS A 405 9.91 17.59 -4.92
C CYS A 405 8.59 16.80 -5.02
N ASP A 406 8.56 15.56 -4.52
CA ASP A 406 7.40 14.65 -4.62
C ASP A 406 6.93 14.39 -6.06
N ASN A 407 7.86 14.46 -7.02
CA ASN A 407 7.59 14.23 -8.45
C ASN A 407 8.70 13.38 -9.08
N TRP A 408 8.40 12.10 -9.32
CA TRP A 408 9.32 11.14 -9.92
C TRP A 408 9.66 11.50 -11.36
N SER A 409 8.67 11.99 -12.14
CA SER A 409 8.91 12.45 -13.51
C SER A 409 9.95 13.56 -13.58
N ALA A 410 9.88 14.55 -12.68
CA ALA A 410 10.82 15.65 -12.66
C ALA A 410 12.26 15.17 -12.44
N ALA A 411 12.47 14.29 -11.46
CA ALA A 411 13.78 13.68 -11.20
C ALA A 411 14.29 12.85 -12.39
N ARG A 412 13.41 12.03 -12.99
CA ARG A 412 13.78 11.19 -14.14
C ARG A 412 14.10 12.00 -15.38
N ASN A 413 13.37 13.09 -15.61
CA ASN A 413 13.65 13.99 -16.71
C ASN A 413 15.02 14.68 -16.58
N GLU A 414 15.54 14.88 -15.35
CA GLU A 414 16.94 15.32 -15.19
C GLU A 414 17.94 14.26 -15.68
N SER A 415 17.66 12.97 -15.48
CA SER A 415 18.54 11.91 -15.98
C SER A 415 18.56 11.89 -17.52
N LEU A 416 17.41 12.10 -18.17
CA LEU A 416 17.32 12.17 -19.63
C LEU A 416 18.13 13.34 -20.20
N LYS A 417 18.20 14.49 -19.51
CA LYS A 417 19.00 15.66 -19.94
C LYS A 417 20.50 15.40 -19.94
N LEU A 418 20.96 14.40 -19.19
CA LEU A 418 22.37 14.04 -19.08
C LEU A 418 22.76 12.93 -20.07
N ALA A 419 21.78 12.20 -20.61
CA ALA A 419 22.01 11.09 -21.52
C ALA A 419 22.54 11.55 -22.89
N THR A 420 23.57 10.88 -23.39
CA THR A 420 24.22 11.22 -24.66
C THR A 420 24.19 10.10 -25.70
N GLY A 421 23.82 8.86 -25.32
CA GLY A 421 23.61 7.77 -26.28
C GLY A 421 22.39 7.95 -27.17
N ASP A 422 22.35 7.21 -28.29
CA ASP A 422 21.25 7.19 -29.26
C ASP A 422 19.96 6.56 -28.70
N TRP A 423 20.12 5.65 -27.74
CA TRP A 423 19.05 4.94 -27.04
C TRP A 423 19.16 5.15 -25.54
N ILE A 424 18.02 5.15 -24.87
CA ILE A 424 17.94 5.18 -23.41
C ILE A 424 17.21 3.92 -22.94
N ILE A 425 17.81 3.25 -21.97
CA ILE A 425 17.14 2.31 -21.08
C ILE A 425 17.04 2.95 -19.70
N TRP A 426 15.91 2.82 -19.02
CA TRP A 426 15.79 3.28 -17.64
C TRP A 426 15.52 2.11 -16.68
N LEU A 427 16.23 2.11 -15.54
CA LEU A 427 16.12 1.11 -14.49
C LEU A 427 16.03 1.78 -13.12
N ASP A 428 15.27 1.18 -12.22
CA ASP A 428 15.32 1.50 -10.81
C ASP A 428 16.51 0.79 -10.14
N PRO A 429 17.06 1.31 -9.03
CA PRO A 429 18.21 0.70 -8.35
C PRO A 429 18.00 -0.74 -7.85
N ASP A 430 16.74 -1.18 -7.73
CA ASP A 430 16.31 -2.52 -7.34
C ASP A 430 15.92 -3.44 -8.52
N ASP A 431 16.12 -2.98 -9.75
CA ASP A 431 15.99 -3.77 -10.96
C ASP A 431 17.27 -4.57 -11.25
N ILE A 432 17.09 -5.77 -11.80
CA ILE A 432 18.16 -6.63 -12.27
C ILE A 432 17.84 -7.05 -13.70
N LEU A 433 18.74 -6.75 -14.63
CA LEU A 433 18.60 -7.13 -16.02
C LEU A 433 19.39 -8.42 -16.30
N PRO A 434 18.73 -9.57 -16.53
CA PRO A 434 19.42 -10.83 -16.77
C PRO A 434 20.32 -10.76 -18.01
N ARG A 435 21.53 -11.32 -17.94
CA ARG A 435 22.53 -11.23 -19.03
C ARG A 435 22.07 -11.88 -20.33
N GLU A 436 21.23 -12.90 -20.23
CA GLU A 436 20.57 -13.56 -21.37
C GLU A 436 19.67 -12.62 -22.18
N MET A 437 19.21 -11.51 -21.59
CA MET A 437 18.38 -10.52 -22.27
C MET A 437 19.21 -9.50 -23.09
N HIS A 438 20.51 -9.35 -22.81
CA HIS A 438 21.36 -8.35 -23.47
C HIS A 438 21.36 -8.47 -25.01
N PRO A 439 21.49 -9.66 -25.63
CA PRO A 439 21.43 -9.78 -27.09
C PRO A 439 20.07 -9.37 -27.67
N ARG A 440 18.97 -9.64 -26.95
CA ARG A 440 17.61 -9.28 -27.38
C ARG A 440 17.40 -7.77 -27.35
N ILE A 441 17.99 -7.07 -26.38
CA ILE A 441 17.98 -5.60 -26.31
C ILE A 441 18.73 -5.01 -27.49
N ARG A 442 19.93 -5.52 -27.80
CA ARG A 442 20.71 -5.07 -28.96
C ARG A 442 19.95 -5.34 -30.27
N GLU A 443 19.26 -6.47 -30.38
CA GLU A 443 18.37 -6.76 -31.53
C GLU A 443 17.21 -5.76 -31.62
N ALA A 444 16.54 -5.44 -30.50
CA ALA A 444 15.45 -4.46 -30.46
C ALA A 444 15.93 -3.07 -30.89
N MET A 445 17.09 -2.62 -30.42
CA MET A 445 17.72 -1.36 -30.86
C MET A 445 18.01 -1.37 -32.37
N ALA A 446 18.55 -2.47 -32.89
CA ALA A 446 18.83 -2.61 -34.32
C ALA A 446 17.55 -2.60 -35.18
N ARG A 447 16.46 -3.22 -34.72
CA ARG A 447 15.14 -3.19 -35.38
C ARG A 447 14.49 -1.81 -35.34
N GLY A 448 14.61 -1.10 -34.21
CA GLY A 448 14.07 0.24 -34.01
C GLY A 448 14.93 1.36 -34.59
N LYS A 449 15.99 1.01 -35.33
CA LYS A 449 16.95 1.95 -35.92
C LYS A 449 16.21 3.02 -36.73
N GLY A 450 16.49 4.29 -36.42
CA GLY A 450 15.76 5.44 -36.99
C GLY A 450 14.90 6.19 -35.97
N GLY A 451 14.71 5.63 -34.76
CA GLY A 451 14.07 6.33 -33.65
C GLY A 451 12.54 6.37 -33.73
N GLU A 452 11.94 5.49 -34.52
CA GLU A 452 10.48 5.44 -34.74
C GLU A 452 9.75 4.46 -33.81
N THR A 453 10.49 3.69 -32.99
CA THR A 453 9.94 2.62 -32.14
C THR A 453 10.56 2.63 -30.75
N ALA A 454 9.73 2.48 -29.73
CA ALA A 454 10.09 2.26 -28.32
C ALA A 454 9.50 0.93 -27.84
N TYR A 455 10.02 0.36 -26.76
CA TYR A 455 9.76 -1.01 -26.36
C TYR A 455 9.30 -1.16 -24.91
N PHE A 456 8.20 -1.88 -24.70
CA PHE A 456 7.79 -2.37 -23.40
C PHE A 456 8.50 -3.68 -23.08
N PHE A 457 9.00 -3.79 -21.86
CA PHE A 457 9.62 -4.99 -21.30
C PHE A 457 8.64 -5.62 -20.30
N VAL A 458 8.80 -6.92 -20.06
CA VAL A 458 8.13 -7.66 -19.00
C VAL A 458 8.84 -7.37 -17.68
N LEU A 459 8.19 -6.67 -16.78
CA LEU A 459 8.64 -6.51 -15.40
C LEU A 459 8.18 -7.73 -14.60
N ASP A 460 9.12 -8.52 -14.08
CA ASP A 460 8.92 -9.65 -13.18
C ASP A 460 9.25 -9.19 -11.75
N ASP A 461 8.24 -8.66 -11.05
CA ASP A 461 8.35 -8.24 -9.67
C ASP A 461 8.34 -9.46 -8.76
N ARG A 462 9.43 -9.63 -8.01
CA ARG A 462 9.67 -10.70 -7.04
C ARG A 462 9.76 -10.16 -5.61
N GLY A 463 9.19 -8.98 -5.36
CA GLY A 463 9.04 -8.40 -4.03
C GLY A 463 8.07 -9.17 -3.15
N TYR A 464 7.47 -8.47 -2.17
CA TYR A 464 6.55 -9.10 -1.22
C TYR A 464 5.34 -9.79 -1.91
N GLU A 465 4.77 -9.16 -2.93
CA GLU A 465 3.71 -9.72 -3.77
C GLU A 465 4.22 -9.87 -5.20
N PRO A 466 4.47 -11.09 -5.68
CA PRO A 466 5.05 -11.28 -6.99
C PRO A 466 4.02 -10.94 -8.07
N VAL A 467 4.35 -9.99 -8.94
CA VAL A 467 3.47 -9.52 -10.00
C VAL A 467 4.23 -9.36 -11.30
N THR A 468 3.53 -9.51 -12.42
CA THR A 468 4.09 -9.29 -13.75
C THR A 468 3.30 -8.24 -14.51
N CYS A 469 3.99 -7.32 -15.20
CA CYS A 469 3.36 -6.36 -16.10
C CYS A 469 4.28 -5.92 -17.24
N LEU A 470 3.71 -5.23 -18.22
CA LEU A 470 4.46 -4.53 -19.27
C LEU A 470 4.76 -3.09 -18.84
N GLN A 471 6.03 -2.69 -18.95
CA GLN A 471 6.45 -1.32 -18.70
C GLN A 471 7.41 -0.84 -19.79
N LEU A 472 7.26 0.42 -20.23
CA LEU A 472 8.11 0.98 -21.27
C LEU A 472 9.49 1.23 -20.70
N ARG A 473 10.52 0.58 -21.23
CA ARG A 473 11.87 0.60 -20.63
C ARG A 473 12.97 1.01 -21.58
N LEU A 474 12.81 0.80 -22.89
CA LEU A 474 13.81 1.12 -23.91
C LEU A 474 13.21 2.02 -24.99
N PHE A 475 13.84 3.16 -25.27
CA PHE A 475 13.32 4.14 -26.22
C PHE A 475 14.45 4.97 -26.85
N PRO A 476 14.22 5.60 -28.02
CA PRO A 476 15.23 6.41 -28.68
C PRO A 476 15.43 7.75 -27.95
N ASN A 477 16.68 8.21 -27.86
CA ASN A 477 17.02 9.50 -27.28
C ASN A 477 16.75 10.63 -28.28
N VAL A 478 15.52 11.12 -28.33
CA VAL A 478 15.13 12.23 -29.21
C VAL A 478 14.56 13.40 -28.41
N PRO A 479 14.78 14.66 -28.86
CA PRO A 479 14.22 15.82 -28.18
C PRO A 479 12.69 15.76 -28.05
N GLY A 480 12.17 16.05 -26.86
CA GLY A 480 10.75 16.05 -26.55
C GLY A 480 10.24 14.80 -25.84
N VAL A 481 11.07 13.75 -25.70
CA VAL A 481 10.74 12.62 -24.83
C VAL A 481 10.87 13.05 -23.38
N GLU A 482 9.80 12.87 -22.61
CA GLU A 482 9.73 13.21 -21.19
C GLU A 482 8.79 12.26 -20.44
N PHE A 483 9.14 11.97 -19.19
CA PHE A 483 8.24 11.37 -18.22
C PHE A 483 7.19 12.41 -17.79
N VAL A 484 5.94 11.97 -17.68
CA VAL A 484 4.82 12.75 -17.15
C VAL A 484 4.17 12.05 -15.96
N GLN A 485 3.47 12.81 -15.12
CA GLN A 485 2.82 12.43 -13.86
C GLN A 485 3.76 12.35 -12.66
N PRO A 486 3.31 12.74 -11.46
CA PRO A 486 4.20 12.81 -10.31
C PRO A 486 4.56 11.42 -9.78
N VAL A 487 3.66 10.43 -9.90
CA VAL A 487 3.85 9.03 -9.48
C VAL A 487 3.33 8.12 -10.60
N HIS A 488 3.88 6.91 -10.71
CA HIS A 488 3.56 5.96 -11.79
C HIS A 488 3.85 6.54 -13.17
N GLU A 489 4.92 7.30 -13.25
CA GLU A 489 5.29 8.12 -14.39
C GLU A 489 5.38 7.34 -15.70
N GLN A 490 4.92 7.99 -16.77
CA GLN A 490 4.80 7.38 -18.09
C GLN A 490 5.57 8.18 -19.13
N LEU A 491 6.16 7.47 -20.09
CA LEU A 491 6.75 8.04 -21.30
C LEU A 491 5.78 8.00 -22.49
N THR A 492 4.73 7.17 -22.42
CA THR A 492 3.82 6.93 -23.54
C THR A 492 3.14 8.20 -24.06
N PRO A 493 2.75 9.20 -23.23
CA PRO A 493 2.12 10.41 -23.76
C PRO A 493 3.06 11.29 -24.58
N SER A 494 4.33 11.43 -24.17
CA SER A 494 5.32 12.22 -24.91
C SER A 494 5.75 11.51 -26.20
N LEU A 495 5.93 10.18 -26.15
CA LEU A 495 6.24 9.36 -27.33
C LEU A 495 5.12 9.38 -28.37
N ALA A 496 3.85 9.31 -27.93
CA ALA A 496 2.70 9.41 -28.81
C ALA A 496 2.65 10.76 -29.55
N LYS A 497 2.93 11.88 -28.87
CA LYS A 497 3.02 13.22 -29.47
C LYS A 497 4.12 13.30 -30.54
N LEU A 498 5.20 12.53 -30.37
CA LEU A 498 6.32 12.44 -31.31
C LEU A 498 6.08 11.44 -32.46
N GLY A 499 4.96 10.71 -32.44
CA GLY A 499 4.66 9.67 -33.45
C GLY A 499 5.52 8.40 -33.31
N ILE A 500 6.11 8.17 -32.13
CA ILE A 500 6.93 7.00 -31.86
C ILE A 500 6.02 5.85 -31.44
N ARG A 501 6.11 4.73 -32.16
CA ARG A 501 5.30 3.54 -31.87
C ARG A 501 5.87 2.81 -30.68
N CYS A 502 5.00 2.33 -29.78
CA CYS A 502 5.43 1.55 -28.63
C CYS A 502 5.03 0.08 -28.82
N GLU A 503 5.99 -0.84 -28.76
CA GLU A 503 5.79 -2.26 -29.03
C GLU A 503 6.15 -3.13 -27.82
N PRO A 504 5.33 -4.13 -27.46
CA PRO A 504 5.68 -5.08 -26.40
C PRO A 504 6.76 -6.05 -26.85
N THR A 505 7.59 -6.48 -25.90
CA THR A 505 8.65 -7.48 -26.10
C THR A 505 8.60 -8.55 -25.01
N ASP A 506 9.28 -9.68 -25.25
CA ASP A 506 9.50 -10.74 -24.27
C ASP A 506 10.81 -10.54 -23.47
N ILE A 507 11.37 -9.32 -23.49
CA ILE A 507 12.55 -8.95 -22.72
C ILE A 507 12.12 -8.74 -21.27
N SER A 508 12.75 -9.44 -20.33
CA SER A 508 12.37 -9.39 -18.91
C SER A 508 13.37 -8.61 -18.05
N ILE A 509 12.85 -7.90 -17.05
CA ILE A 509 13.59 -7.28 -15.94
C ILE A 509 13.07 -7.90 -14.66
N ILE A 510 13.98 -8.29 -13.75
CA ILE A 510 13.59 -8.76 -12.42
C ILE A 510 13.59 -7.56 -11.47
N HIS A 511 12.44 -7.20 -10.93
CA HIS A 511 12.30 -6.17 -9.91
C HIS A 511 12.26 -6.83 -8.53
N THR A 512 13.10 -6.41 -7.59
CA THR A 512 13.18 -7.09 -6.28
C THR A 512 12.36 -6.42 -5.18
N GLY A 513 11.93 -5.17 -5.37
CA GLY A 513 10.90 -4.49 -4.59
C GLY A 513 11.12 -4.45 -3.06
N TYR A 514 10.08 -4.02 -2.34
CA TYR A 514 10.09 -3.94 -0.87
C TYR A 514 9.60 -5.24 -0.24
N THR A 515 10.10 -5.53 0.96
CA THR A 515 10.03 -6.86 1.56
C THR A 515 8.94 -7.05 2.62
N THR A 516 8.30 -5.98 3.10
CA THR A 516 7.32 -6.06 4.21
C THR A 516 6.00 -5.31 3.93
N PRO A 517 4.85 -5.82 4.43
CA PRO A 517 3.54 -5.19 4.27
C PRO A 517 3.46 -3.75 4.78
N GLU A 518 4.14 -3.45 5.88
CA GLU A 518 4.10 -2.15 6.54
C GLU A 518 4.75 -1.08 5.65
N VAL A 519 5.88 -1.42 5.02
CA VAL A 519 6.59 -0.52 4.09
C VAL A 519 5.78 -0.29 2.81
N VAL A 520 5.14 -1.35 2.29
CA VAL A 520 4.25 -1.24 1.12
C VAL A 520 3.08 -0.31 1.42
N ARG A 521 2.45 -0.46 2.59
CA ARG A 521 1.32 0.39 3.01
C ARG A 521 1.72 1.86 3.17
N ALA A 522 2.81 2.13 3.89
CA ALA A 522 3.28 3.51 4.09
C ALA A 522 3.61 4.21 2.76
N LYS A 523 4.16 3.47 1.79
CA LYS A 523 4.39 3.99 0.43
C LYS A 523 3.09 4.25 -0.32
N GLN A 524 2.14 3.32 -0.29
CA GLN A 524 0.83 3.51 -0.90
C GLN A 524 0.13 4.76 -0.36
N GLU A 525 0.15 4.97 0.96
CA GLU A 525 -0.43 6.16 1.60
C GLU A 525 0.27 7.45 1.15
N LYS A 526 1.62 7.46 1.12
CA LYS A 526 2.38 8.61 0.62
C LYS A 526 2.04 8.92 -0.84
N TYR A 527 2.05 7.90 -1.69
CA TYR A 527 1.84 8.05 -3.14
C TYR A 527 0.40 8.50 -3.44
N HIS A 528 -0.57 7.92 -2.75
CA HIS A 528 -1.97 8.34 -2.83
C HIS A 528 -2.15 9.82 -2.51
N GLY A 529 -1.55 10.31 -1.42
CA GLY A 529 -1.63 11.74 -1.06
C GLY A 529 -0.96 12.70 -2.06
N ILE A 530 0.05 12.23 -2.81
CA ILE A 530 0.64 13.00 -3.91
C ILE A 530 -0.31 13.03 -5.11
N MET A 531 -0.87 11.87 -5.48
CA MET A 531 -1.79 11.75 -6.61
C MET A 531 -3.10 12.52 -6.40
N GLU A 532 -3.66 12.53 -5.18
CA GLU A 532 -4.86 13.34 -4.90
C GLU A 532 -4.60 14.84 -5.08
N ARG A 533 -3.49 15.35 -4.52
CA ARG A 533 -3.08 16.76 -4.70
C ARG A 533 -2.82 17.10 -6.18
N TRP A 534 -2.29 16.16 -6.95
CA TRP A 534 -2.12 16.33 -8.40
C TRP A 534 -3.47 16.53 -9.10
N LEU A 535 -4.47 15.70 -8.78
CA LEU A 535 -5.80 15.78 -9.38
C LEU A 535 -6.59 17.05 -9.01
N GLU A 536 -6.21 17.77 -7.95
CA GLU A 536 -6.78 19.09 -7.63
C GLU A 536 -6.44 20.14 -8.70
N THR A 537 -5.25 20.04 -9.29
CA THR A 537 -4.76 20.96 -10.33
C THR A 537 -4.84 20.38 -11.74
N HIS A 538 -4.93 19.05 -11.86
CA HIS A 538 -5.03 18.31 -13.12
C HIS A 538 -6.26 17.37 -13.10
N PRO A 539 -7.49 17.92 -13.03
CA PRO A 539 -8.69 17.10 -12.87
C PRO A 539 -8.95 16.16 -14.04
N ASP A 540 -8.40 16.42 -15.22
CA ASP A 540 -8.63 15.61 -16.41
C ASP A 540 -7.62 14.45 -16.58
N ASP A 541 -6.64 14.32 -15.67
CA ASP A 541 -5.62 13.25 -15.72
C ASP A 541 -6.22 11.90 -15.28
N TYR A 542 -6.77 11.19 -16.25
CA TYR A 542 -7.46 9.92 -16.05
C TYR A 542 -6.54 8.76 -15.67
N ILE A 543 -5.24 8.84 -15.99
CA ILE A 543 -4.26 7.81 -15.63
C ILE A 543 -3.99 7.86 -14.12
N VAL A 544 -3.67 9.06 -13.59
CA VAL A 544 -3.52 9.25 -12.14
C VAL A 544 -4.82 8.92 -11.41
N ARG A 545 -5.97 9.34 -11.97
CA ARG A 545 -7.29 8.99 -11.42
C ARG A 545 -7.52 7.47 -11.34
N SER A 546 -7.07 6.70 -12.33
CA SER A 546 -7.17 5.24 -12.32
C SER A 546 -6.37 4.61 -11.17
N HIS A 547 -5.15 5.10 -10.91
CA HIS A 547 -4.32 4.64 -9.79
C HIS A 547 -4.90 5.01 -8.42
N VAL A 548 -5.45 6.22 -8.29
CA VAL A 548 -6.19 6.66 -7.07
C VAL A 548 -7.40 5.75 -6.83
N ALA A 549 -8.19 5.48 -7.86
CA ALA A 549 -9.36 4.60 -7.77
C ALA A 549 -8.99 3.16 -7.36
N GLN A 550 -7.89 2.65 -7.91
CA GLN A 550 -7.37 1.32 -7.58
C GLN A 550 -6.88 1.24 -6.14
N THR A 551 -6.22 2.30 -5.64
CA THR A 551 -5.78 2.39 -4.24
C THR A 551 -6.98 2.37 -3.29
N TYR A 552 -8.03 3.13 -3.59
CA TYR A 552 -9.29 3.09 -2.83
C TYR A 552 -9.95 1.71 -2.83
N TYR A 553 -9.93 1.00 -3.97
CA TYR A 553 -10.44 -0.38 -4.05
C TYR A 553 -9.68 -1.34 -3.11
N VAL A 554 -8.34 -1.24 -3.07
CA VAL A 554 -7.48 -2.05 -2.20
C VAL A 554 -7.75 -1.75 -0.72
N TRP A 555 -7.93 -0.48 -0.35
CA TRP A 555 -8.31 -0.09 1.02
C TRP A 555 -9.75 -0.43 1.39
N GLY A 556 -10.58 -0.80 0.41
CA GLY A 556 -11.98 -1.17 0.61
C GLY A 556 -12.94 0.02 0.66
N ASP A 557 -12.48 1.24 0.35
CA ASP A 557 -13.34 2.41 0.15
C ASP A 557 -13.99 2.33 -1.24
N LEU A 558 -15.01 1.48 -1.34
CA LEU A 558 -15.67 1.16 -2.61
C LEU A 558 -16.37 2.38 -3.21
N ASP A 559 -16.91 3.29 -2.40
CA ASP A 559 -17.67 4.43 -2.89
C ASP A 559 -16.77 5.42 -3.60
N LYS A 560 -15.61 5.77 -3.03
CA LYS A 560 -14.62 6.63 -3.70
C LYS A 560 -14.00 5.96 -4.93
N SER A 561 -13.79 4.65 -4.87
CA SER A 561 -13.29 3.89 -6.01
C SER A 561 -14.27 3.96 -7.18
N ILE A 562 -15.57 3.72 -6.92
CA ILE A 562 -16.66 3.82 -7.90
C ILE A 562 -16.71 5.23 -8.50
N GLU A 563 -16.74 6.27 -7.67
CA GLU A 563 -16.81 7.67 -8.14
C GLU A 563 -15.67 7.98 -9.12
N ASN A 564 -14.43 7.58 -8.80
CA ASN A 564 -13.30 7.86 -9.68
C ASN A 564 -13.36 7.07 -10.99
N TYR A 565 -13.79 5.81 -10.97
CA TYR A 565 -13.94 5.02 -12.20
C TYR A 565 -15.11 5.49 -13.08
N GLU A 566 -16.23 5.90 -12.49
CA GLU A 566 -17.36 6.49 -13.22
C GLU A 566 -16.92 7.78 -13.94
N ARG A 567 -16.14 8.63 -13.27
CA ARG A 567 -15.59 9.85 -13.88
C ARG A 567 -14.70 9.56 -15.08
N ILE A 568 -13.90 8.49 -15.05
CA ILE A 568 -13.10 8.06 -16.22
C ILE A 568 -14.03 7.69 -17.40
N ILE A 569 -15.15 7.03 -17.13
CA ILE A 569 -16.05 6.46 -18.15
C ILE A 569 -17.01 7.49 -18.75
N GLU A 570 -17.51 8.44 -17.97
CA GLU A 570 -18.65 9.28 -18.37
C GLU A 570 -18.26 10.49 -19.24
N ASP A 571 -17.23 11.25 -18.85
CA ASP A 571 -16.89 12.53 -19.51
C ASP A 571 -15.44 12.92 -19.20
N SER A 572 -14.49 12.00 -19.41
CA SER A 572 -13.06 12.28 -19.21
C SER A 572 -12.28 12.38 -20.52
N ALA A 573 -11.10 12.99 -20.46
CA ALA A 573 -10.12 12.98 -21.54
C ALA A 573 -9.75 11.56 -22.00
N CYS A 574 -9.98 10.51 -21.19
CA CYS A 574 -9.79 9.11 -21.61
C CYS A 574 -10.68 8.74 -22.81
N ASN A 575 -11.91 9.25 -22.82
CA ASN A 575 -12.86 9.00 -23.91
C ASN A 575 -12.44 9.75 -25.18
N GLU A 576 -11.93 10.98 -25.03
CA GLU A 576 -11.42 11.79 -26.14
C GLU A 576 -10.16 11.17 -26.76
N ASP A 577 -9.25 10.68 -25.92
CA ASP A 577 -8.00 10.03 -26.33
C ASP A 577 -8.21 8.61 -26.88
N HIS A 578 -9.42 8.04 -26.70
CA HIS A 578 -9.74 6.65 -27.02
C HIS A 578 -8.76 5.65 -26.36
N ASN A 579 -8.39 5.89 -25.10
CA ASN A 579 -7.43 5.05 -24.39
C ASN A 579 -8.09 3.75 -23.88
N LEU A 580 -8.17 2.76 -24.76
CA LEU A 580 -8.89 1.49 -24.53
C LEU A 580 -8.36 0.72 -23.30
N ILE A 581 -7.07 0.82 -22.98
CA ILE A 581 -6.47 0.09 -21.85
C ILE A 581 -7.00 0.65 -20.52
N ILE A 582 -7.00 1.97 -20.37
CA ILE A 582 -7.50 2.60 -19.14
C ILE A 582 -9.02 2.45 -19.03
N GLU A 583 -9.75 2.58 -20.14
CA GLU A 583 -11.20 2.37 -20.13
C GLU A 583 -11.57 0.92 -19.74
N THR A 584 -10.89 -0.07 -20.31
CA THR A 584 -11.09 -1.50 -19.97
C THR A 584 -10.83 -1.74 -18.49
N THR A 585 -9.72 -1.21 -17.96
CA THR A 585 -9.34 -1.32 -16.56
C THR A 585 -10.36 -0.67 -15.64
N ALA A 586 -10.81 0.55 -15.97
CA ALA A 586 -11.81 1.27 -15.19
C ALA A 586 -13.14 0.51 -15.13
N ARG A 587 -13.62 -0.02 -16.26
CA ARG A 587 -14.84 -0.83 -16.32
C ARG A 587 -14.71 -2.15 -15.54
N LEU A 588 -13.56 -2.82 -15.62
CA LEU A 588 -13.27 -4.03 -14.85
C LEU A 588 -13.36 -3.77 -13.34
N PHE A 589 -12.61 -2.80 -12.83
CA PHE A 589 -12.55 -2.54 -11.39
C PHE A 589 -13.85 -1.91 -10.87
N LEU A 590 -14.56 -1.10 -11.67
CA LEU A 590 -15.92 -0.66 -11.35
C LEU A 590 -16.87 -1.85 -11.19
N GLY A 591 -16.81 -2.82 -12.12
CA GLY A 591 -17.55 -4.08 -12.01
C GLY A 591 -17.25 -4.84 -10.72
N ARG A 592 -15.96 -4.94 -10.34
CA ARG A 592 -15.55 -5.59 -9.08
C ARG A 592 -16.07 -4.84 -7.84
N CYS A 593 -16.05 -3.51 -7.84
CA CYS A 593 -16.63 -2.71 -6.77
C CYS A 593 -18.12 -2.97 -6.60
N LEU A 594 -18.88 -2.94 -7.71
CA LEU A 594 -20.32 -3.18 -7.73
C LEU A 594 -20.66 -4.61 -7.28
N MET A 595 -19.88 -5.62 -7.67
CA MET A 595 -20.03 -6.99 -7.16
C MET A 595 -19.82 -7.07 -5.65
N ARG A 596 -18.85 -6.34 -5.08
CA ARG A 596 -18.64 -6.29 -3.62
C ARG A 596 -19.79 -5.60 -2.89
N LYS A 597 -20.50 -4.66 -3.53
CA LYS A 597 -21.75 -4.06 -3.01
C LYS A 597 -23.00 -4.92 -3.25
N GLY A 598 -22.89 -6.05 -3.95
CA GLY A 598 -24.02 -6.91 -4.29
C GLY A 598 -24.80 -6.47 -5.54
N GLU A 599 -24.38 -5.41 -6.23
CA GLU A 599 -25.01 -4.85 -7.42
C GLU A 599 -24.61 -5.61 -8.70
N ASN A 600 -24.74 -6.94 -8.69
CA ASN A 600 -24.18 -7.83 -9.73
C ASN A 600 -24.74 -7.55 -11.15
N ARG A 601 -25.97 -7.03 -11.29
CA ARG A 601 -26.51 -6.68 -12.62
C ARG A 601 -25.82 -5.47 -13.24
N LYS A 602 -25.55 -4.42 -12.46
CA LYS A 602 -24.80 -3.25 -12.95
C LYS A 602 -23.36 -3.65 -13.23
N ALA A 603 -22.76 -4.47 -12.36
CA ALA A 603 -21.42 -4.99 -12.59
C ALA A 603 -21.31 -5.70 -13.94
N LEU A 604 -22.29 -6.55 -14.28
CA LEU A 604 -22.33 -7.27 -15.55
C LEU A 604 -22.30 -6.31 -16.76
N GLU A 605 -23.00 -5.18 -16.71
CA GLU A 605 -22.99 -4.20 -17.80
C GLU A 605 -21.59 -3.64 -18.07
N HIS A 606 -20.87 -3.24 -17.02
CA HIS A 606 -19.50 -2.74 -17.16
C HIS A 606 -18.52 -3.82 -17.61
N LEU A 607 -18.62 -5.03 -17.07
CA LEU A 607 -17.75 -6.15 -17.42
C LEU A 607 -17.93 -6.61 -18.88
N LEU A 608 -19.17 -6.61 -19.39
CA LEU A 608 -19.42 -6.90 -20.81
C LEU A 608 -18.82 -5.83 -21.74
N ARG A 609 -18.83 -4.56 -21.31
CA ARG A 609 -18.16 -3.48 -22.04
C ARG A 609 -16.64 -3.62 -21.99
N ALA A 610 -16.07 -3.96 -20.84
CA ALA A 610 -14.64 -4.28 -20.72
C ALA A 610 -14.24 -5.43 -21.66
N GLN A 611 -15.03 -6.51 -21.69
CA GLN A 611 -14.78 -7.65 -22.60
C GLN A 611 -14.91 -7.26 -24.08
N THR A 612 -15.77 -6.30 -24.42
CA THR A 612 -15.88 -5.81 -25.82
C THR A 612 -14.64 -5.04 -26.26
N LEU A 613 -13.98 -4.35 -25.33
CA LEU A 613 -12.76 -3.58 -25.58
C LEU A 613 -11.52 -4.48 -25.67
N ASP A 614 -11.45 -5.48 -24.79
CA ASP A 614 -10.40 -6.50 -24.78
C ASP A 614 -10.99 -7.84 -24.29
N ASP A 615 -11.25 -8.76 -25.22
CA ASP A 615 -11.80 -10.08 -24.92
C ASP A 615 -10.72 -11.10 -24.51
N GLN A 616 -9.44 -10.74 -24.66
CA GLN A 616 -8.29 -11.56 -24.29
C GLN A 616 -7.86 -11.30 -22.85
N TYR A 617 -8.32 -10.21 -22.22
CA TYR A 617 -7.93 -9.91 -20.85
C TYR A 617 -8.51 -10.93 -19.85
N ALA A 618 -7.67 -11.87 -19.42
CA ALA A 618 -8.05 -12.98 -18.54
C ALA A 618 -8.73 -12.53 -17.24
N MET A 619 -8.30 -11.40 -16.67
CA MET A 619 -8.86 -10.87 -15.44
C MET A 619 -10.31 -10.34 -15.63
N THR A 620 -10.61 -9.76 -16.78
CA THR A 620 -11.99 -9.41 -17.17
C THR A 620 -12.86 -10.66 -17.28
N ASN A 621 -12.38 -11.68 -17.99
CA ASN A 621 -13.11 -12.94 -18.17
C ASN A 621 -13.31 -13.70 -16.84
N LEU A 622 -12.31 -13.70 -15.95
CA LEU A 622 -12.44 -14.25 -14.59
C LEU A 622 -13.57 -13.55 -13.82
N THR A 623 -13.52 -12.21 -13.75
CA THR A 623 -14.53 -11.43 -13.01
C THR A 623 -15.91 -11.58 -13.62
N LEU A 624 -16.02 -11.63 -14.95
CA LEU A 624 -17.28 -11.83 -15.65
C LEU A 624 -17.86 -13.24 -15.36
N GLY A 625 -17.02 -14.28 -15.31
CA GLY A 625 -17.42 -15.62 -14.88
C GLY A 625 -17.94 -15.64 -13.44
N GLU A 626 -17.23 -15.02 -12.51
CA GLU A 626 -17.68 -14.85 -11.12
C GLU A 626 -19.02 -14.09 -11.05
N CYS A 627 -19.20 -13.05 -11.87
CA CYS A 627 -20.42 -12.26 -11.94
C CYS A 627 -21.61 -13.09 -12.46
N TYR A 628 -21.43 -13.86 -13.53
CA TYR A 628 -22.46 -14.77 -14.04
C TYR A 628 -22.85 -15.82 -13.01
N SER A 629 -21.87 -16.38 -12.29
CA SER A 629 -22.13 -17.34 -11.21
C SER A 629 -22.98 -16.74 -10.09
N ARG A 630 -22.70 -15.49 -9.67
CA ARG A 630 -23.52 -14.78 -8.66
C ARG A 630 -24.94 -14.47 -9.13
N LEU A 631 -25.15 -14.38 -10.45
CA LEU A 631 -26.46 -14.20 -11.07
C LEU A 631 -27.18 -15.54 -11.34
N GLY A 632 -26.55 -16.68 -11.05
CA GLY A 632 -27.09 -18.03 -11.25
C GLY A 632 -26.92 -18.59 -12.65
N ASP A 633 -26.24 -17.89 -13.57
CA ASP A 633 -25.98 -18.35 -14.93
C ASP A 633 -24.66 -19.13 -15.00
N HIS A 634 -24.65 -20.30 -14.37
CA HIS A 634 -23.43 -21.09 -14.16
C HIS A 634 -22.83 -21.66 -15.45
N GLU A 635 -23.63 -21.92 -16.49
CA GLU A 635 -23.11 -22.41 -17.78
C GLU A 635 -22.32 -21.31 -18.51
N ARG A 636 -22.87 -20.09 -18.63
CA ARG A 636 -22.12 -18.97 -19.21
C ARG A 636 -20.90 -18.61 -18.38
N ALA A 637 -21.00 -18.75 -17.05
CA ALA A 637 -19.85 -18.57 -16.18
C ALA A 637 -18.70 -19.50 -16.56
N LEU A 638 -19.00 -20.79 -16.82
CA LEU A 638 -18.01 -21.78 -17.22
C LEU A 638 -17.38 -21.46 -18.59
N GLU A 639 -18.20 -21.13 -19.59
CA GLU A 639 -17.73 -20.72 -20.93
C GLU A 639 -16.79 -19.51 -20.85
N THR A 640 -17.10 -18.56 -19.97
CA THR A 640 -16.29 -17.34 -19.79
C THR A 640 -14.97 -17.65 -19.08
N LEU A 641 -14.97 -18.57 -18.10
CA LEU A 641 -13.73 -19.01 -17.45
C LEU A 641 -12.80 -19.81 -18.38
N GLU A 642 -13.34 -20.56 -19.33
CA GLU A 642 -12.52 -21.23 -20.36
C GLU A 642 -11.76 -20.22 -21.24
N LYS A 643 -12.38 -19.09 -21.54
CA LYS A 643 -11.68 -17.97 -22.18
C LYS A 643 -10.61 -17.38 -21.28
N ALA A 644 -10.90 -17.18 -19.99
CA ALA A 644 -9.90 -16.68 -19.04
C ALA A 644 -8.67 -17.60 -18.97
N GLU A 645 -8.87 -18.92 -18.94
CA GLU A 645 -7.81 -19.93 -18.92
C GLU A 645 -6.97 -19.92 -20.22
N THR A 646 -7.57 -19.60 -21.37
CA THR A 646 -6.86 -19.51 -22.66
C THR A 646 -5.81 -18.40 -22.68
N PHE A 647 -6.03 -17.31 -21.94
CA PHE A 647 -5.19 -16.11 -21.93
C PHE A 647 -4.50 -15.86 -20.58
N GLU A 648 -4.48 -16.85 -19.68
CA GLU A 648 -3.99 -16.67 -18.31
C GLU A 648 -2.48 -16.38 -18.19
N GLU A 649 -1.71 -16.65 -19.26
CA GLU A 649 -0.26 -16.38 -19.35
C GLU A 649 0.05 -15.04 -20.02
N GLN A 650 -0.96 -14.30 -20.49
CA GLN A 650 -0.76 -13.02 -21.16
C GLN A 650 -0.27 -11.96 -20.16
N VAL A 651 0.89 -11.39 -20.41
CA VAL A 651 1.40 -10.24 -19.65
C VAL A 651 0.65 -8.98 -20.08
N THR A 652 0.14 -8.22 -19.11
CA THR A 652 -0.67 -7.02 -19.35
C THR A 652 -0.04 -5.76 -18.78
N PHE A 653 -0.58 -4.59 -19.11
CA PHE A 653 -0.11 -3.31 -18.57
C PHE A 653 -0.43 -3.13 -17.09
N SER A 654 -1.47 -3.80 -16.59
CA SER A 654 -1.75 -3.84 -15.16
C SER A 654 -0.92 -4.93 -14.48
N ALA A 655 -0.38 -4.62 -13.31
CA ALA A 655 0.29 -5.59 -12.45
C ALA A 655 -0.69 -6.66 -11.97
N VAL A 656 -0.39 -7.92 -12.30
CA VAL A 656 -1.18 -9.08 -11.89
C VAL A 656 -0.23 -10.15 -11.38
N ASP A 657 -0.59 -10.79 -10.26
CA ASP A 657 0.06 -12.01 -9.80
C ASP A 657 -0.40 -13.19 -10.68
N PRO A 658 0.47 -13.74 -11.55
CA PRO A 658 0.09 -14.80 -12.47
C PRO A 658 -0.30 -16.09 -11.73
N ILE A 659 0.30 -16.38 -10.58
CA ILE A 659 -0.03 -17.55 -9.77
C ILE A 659 -1.42 -17.36 -9.15
N ALA A 660 -1.70 -16.18 -8.59
CA ALA A 660 -3.01 -15.88 -8.02
C ALA A 660 -4.11 -15.86 -9.08
N LEU A 661 -3.86 -15.36 -10.28
CA LEU A 661 -4.82 -15.38 -11.39
C LEU A 661 -5.17 -16.82 -11.78
N ARG A 662 -4.15 -17.64 -12.05
CA ARG A 662 -4.32 -19.06 -12.44
C ARG A 662 -5.00 -19.88 -11.36
N TYR A 663 -4.66 -19.63 -10.08
CA TYR A 663 -5.35 -20.20 -8.93
C TYR A 663 -6.83 -19.80 -8.93
N SER A 664 -7.12 -18.51 -9.08
CA SER A 664 -8.49 -17.97 -8.97
C SER A 664 -9.38 -18.47 -10.10
N ILE A 665 -8.86 -18.59 -11.34
CA ILE A 665 -9.59 -19.17 -12.47
C ILE A 665 -10.05 -20.61 -12.15
N ARG A 666 -9.13 -21.48 -11.70
CA ARG A 666 -9.45 -22.88 -11.39
C ARG A 666 -10.30 -23.03 -10.14
N PHE A 667 -10.05 -22.21 -9.13
CA PHE A 667 -10.88 -22.20 -7.92
C PHE A 667 -12.32 -21.78 -8.22
N SER A 668 -12.52 -20.67 -8.96
CA SER A 668 -13.84 -20.22 -9.40
C SER A 668 -14.52 -21.24 -10.31
N ARG A 669 -13.75 -21.92 -11.19
CA ARG A 669 -14.25 -23.05 -12.00
C ARG A 669 -14.77 -24.19 -11.11
N GLY A 670 -14.03 -24.57 -10.08
CA GLY A 670 -14.45 -25.57 -9.09
C GLY A 670 -15.77 -25.19 -8.40
N GLN A 671 -15.90 -23.93 -7.96
CA GLN A 671 -17.12 -23.43 -7.33
C GLN A 671 -18.34 -23.47 -8.27
N ILE A 672 -18.16 -23.09 -9.53
CA ILE A 672 -19.22 -23.12 -10.54
C ILE A 672 -19.62 -24.56 -10.89
N LEU A 673 -18.65 -25.47 -11.04
CA LEU A 673 -18.91 -26.89 -11.28
C LEU A 673 -19.64 -27.55 -10.10
N GLU A 674 -19.28 -27.18 -8.87
CA GLU A 674 -20.00 -27.61 -7.67
C GLU A 674 -21.45 -27.10 -7.66
N ALA A 675 -21.68 -25.83 -8.03
CA ALA A 675 -23.03 -25.26 -8.15
C ALA A 675 -23.88 -25.93 -9.25
N LEU A 676 -23.24 -26.46 -10.30
CA LEU A 676 -23.86 -27.27 -11.35
C LEU A 676 -24.02 -28.75 -11.00
N ASP A 677 -23.64 -29.16 -9.78
CA ASP A 677 -23.61 -30.56 -9.31
C ASP A 677 -22.71 -31.48 -10.16
N ARG A 678 -21.73 -30.91 -10.86
CA ARG A 678 -20.71 -31.65 -11.64
C ARG A 678 -19.51 -31.97 -10.76
N LEU A 679 -19.75 -32.75 -9.70
CA LEU A 679 -18.83 -32.91 -8.58
C LEU A 679 -17.45 -33.51 -8.96
N ASP A 680 -17.38 -34.52 -9.83
CA ASP A 680 -16.07 -35.07 -10.25
C ASP A 680 -15.23 -34.05 -11.05
N ALA A 681 -15.85 -33.18 -11.84
CA ALA A 681 -15.15 -32.11 -12.53
C ALA A 681 -14.71 -31.00 -11.55
N ALA A 682 -15.51 -30.72 -10.53
CA ALA A 682 -15.15 -29.79 -9.46
C ALA A 682 -13.92 -30.27 -8.67
N VAL A 683 -13.83 -31.59 -8.39
CA VAL A 683 -12.63 -32.21 -7.78
C VAL A 683 -11.38 -31.87 -8.59
N TYR A 684 -11.38 -32.14 -9.90
CA TYR A 684 -10.24 -31.86 -10.77
C TYR A 684 -9.85 -30.36 -10.76
N ALA A 685 -10.84 -29.47 -10.80
CA ALA A 685 -10.58 -28.03 -10.77
C ALA A 685 -9.97 -27.57 -9.44
N TYR A 686 -10.45 -28.08 -8.31
CA TYR A 686 -9.89 -27.75 -7.00
C TYR A 686 -8.50 -28.38 -6.76
N GLU A 687 -8.25 -29.60 -7.26
CA GLU A 687 -6.92 -30.21 -7.26
C GLU A 687 -5.93 -29.35 -8.05
N ALA A 688 -6.30 -28.94 -9.27
CA ALA A 688 -5.46 -28.07 -10.09
C ALA A 688 -5.19 -26.71 -9.42
N ALA A 689 -6.20 -26.12 -8.75
CA ALA A 689 -6.01 -24.89 -7.98
C ALA A 689 -5.03 -25.10 -6.80
N ALA A 690 -5.17 -26.20 -6.06
CA ALA A 690 -4.29 -26.52 -4.94
C ALA A 690 -2.84 -26.82 -5.38
N GLU A 691 -2.64 -27.37 -6.59
CA GLU A 691 -1.31 -27.58 -7.18
C GLU A 691 -0.63 -26.26 -7.57
N ILE A 692 -1.39 -25.29 -8.12
CA ILE A 692 -0.85 -23.99 -8.53
C ILE A 692 -0.39 -23.16 -7.35
N ASN A 693 -1.16 -23.14 -6.26
CA ASN A 693 -0.76 -22.47 -5.04
C ASN A 693 -0.92 -23.37 -3.81
N PRO A 694 0.12 -24.18 -3.49
CA PRO A 694 0.09 -25.11 -2.37
C PRO A 694 0.02 -24.44 -0.99
N LYS A 695 0.19 -23.11 -0.91
CA LYS A 695 0.15 -22.33 0.34
C LYS A 695 -1.23 -21.71 0.61
N ARG A 696 -2.22 -21.92 -0.26
CA ARG A 696 -3.60 -21.45 -0.04
C ARG A 696 -4.50 -22.63 0.35
N SER A 697 -5.04 -22.58 1.57
CA SER A 697 -5.89 -23.64 2.13
C SER A 697 -7.28 -23.74 1.47
N GLY A 698 -7.75 -22.68 0.81
CA GLY A 698 -9.12 -22.57 0.29
C GLY A 698 -9.53 -23.70 -0.67
N ALA A 699 -8.70 -23.98 -1.68
CA ALA A 699 -8.97 -25.05 -2.65
C ALA A 699 -9.01 -26.45 -2.00
N LEU A 700 -8.12 -26.72 -1.04
CA LEU A 700 -8.09 -27.99 -0.30
C LEU A 700 -9.31 -28.19 0.59
N GLY A 701 -9.77 -27.13 1.27
CA GLY A 701 -11.01 -27.17 2.05
C GLY A 701 -12.24 -27.42 1.19
N ALA A 702 -12.34 -26.76 0.02
CA ALA A 702 -13.41 -26.99 -0.93
C ALA A 702 -13.36 -28.41 -1.54
N LEU A 703 -12.16 -28.88 -1.89
CA LEU A 703 -11.92 -30.24 -2.35
C LEU A 703 -12.39 -31.29 -1.32
N SER A 704 -12.04 -31.11 -0.04
CA SER A 704 -12.53 -31.97 1.05
C SER A 704 -14.06 -32.04 1.05
N ASN A 705 -14.74 -30.89 0.97
CA ASN A 705 -16.19 -30.84 0.99
C ASN A 705 -16.83 -31.58 -0.19
N VAL A 706 -16.31 -31.41 -1.40
CA VAL A 706 -16.81 -32.10 -2.59
C VAL A 706 -16.52 -33.60 -2.53
N LEU A 707 -15.33 -34.01 -2.09
CA LEU A 707 -14.99 -35.43 -1.92
C LEU A 707 -15.88 -36.11 -0.87
N ARG A 708 -16.22 -35.41 0.21
CA ARG A 708 -17.19 -35.88 1.21
C ARG A 708 -18.57 -36.10 0.61
N LYS A 709 -19.08 -35.15 -0.20
CA LYS A 709 -20.35 -35.28 -0.94
C LYS A 709 -20.35 -36.49 -1.87
N LEU A 710 -19.20 -36.80 -2.49
CA LEU A 710 -19.01 -37.99 -3.33
C LEU A 710 -18.81 -39.30 -2.54
N GLY A 711 -18.87 -39.28 -1.21
CA GLY A 711 -18.62 -40.44 -0.36
C GLY A 711 -17.16 -40.89 -0.31
N LYS A 712 -16.22 -40.13 -0.90
CA LYS A 712 -14.78 -40.42 -0.93
C LYS A 712 -14.12 -39.94 0.36
N ARG A 713 -14.45 -40.57 1.50
CA ARG A 713 -14.08 -40.12 2.85
C ARG A 713 -12.57 -39.93 3.08
N GLU A 714 -11.78 -40.96 2.77
CA GLU A 714 -10.33 -40.97 3.04
C GLU A 714 -9.57 -39.81 2.35
N PRO A 715 -9.72 -39.58 1.03
CA PRO A 715 -9.06 -38.44 0.38
C PRO A 715 -9.64 -37.10 0.83
N ALA A 716 -10.90 -37.06 1.25
CA ALA A 716 -11.52 -35.85 1.77
C ALA A 716 -10.88 -35.39 3.10
N VAL A 717 -10.68 -36.33 4.04
CA VAL A 717 -9.98 -36.07 5.31
C VAL A 717 -8.53 -35.65 5.05
N ALA A 718 -7.83 -36.34 4.14
CA ALA A 718 -6.44 -35.99 3.79
C ALA A 718 -6.32 -34.57 3.20
N ALA A 719 -7.27 -34.15 2.35
CA ALA A 719 -7.31 -32.78 1.84
C ALA A 719 -7.55 -31.77 2.96
N LEU A 720 -8.45 -32.07 3.92
CA LEU A 720 -8.71 -31.21 5.06
C LEU A 720 -7.53 -31.13 6.04
N ASP A 721 -6.81 -32.24 6.27
CA ASP A 721 -5.57 -32.27 7.06
C ASP A 721 -4.57 -31.28 6.50
N ARG A 722 -4.29 -31.36 5.19
CA ARG A 722 -3.40 -30.43 4.51
C ARG A 722 -3.88 -28.98 4.58
N ALA A 723 -5.19 -28.75 4.45
CA ALA A 723 -5.76 -27.40 4.59
C ALA A 723 -5.51 -26.80 5.98
N LEU A 724 -5.64 -27.61 7.04
CA LEU A 724 -5.39 -27.21 8.43
C LEU A 724 -3.91 -27.13 8.79
N GLU A 725 -3.02 -27.87 8.10
CA GLU A 725 -1.58 -27.67 8.22
C GLU A 725 -1.15 -26.29 7.68
N ILE A 726 -1.80 -25.82 6.62
CA ILE A 726 -1.53 -24.51 6.00
C ILE A 726 -2.17 -23.37 6.81
N ASP A 727 -3.43 -23.55 7.22
CA ASP A 727 -4.24 -22.51 7.88
C ASP A 727 -4.99 -23.12 9.08
N PRO A 728 -4.29 -23.30 10.22
CA PRO A 728 -4.81 -24.02 11.38
C PRO A 728 -5.92 -23.28 12.11
N ASP A 729 -6.08 -21.97 11.87
CA ASP A 729 -7.07 -21.10 12.50
C ASP A 729 -8.21 -20.71 11.55
N ASN A 730 -8.32 -21.41 10.40
CA ASN A 730 -9.47 -21.25 9.53
C ASN A 730 -10.73 -21.86 10.16
N ALA A 731 -11.66 -21.01 10.61
CA ALA A 731 -12.90 -21.45 11.26
C ALA A 731 -13.69 -22.48 10.44
N LYS A 732 -13.73 -22.34 9.10
CA LYS A 732 -14.45 -23.28 8.22
C LYS A 732 -13.79 -24.65 8.17
N HIS A 733 -12.45 -24.70 8.10
CA HIS A 733 -11.73 -25.98 8.09
C HIS A 733 -11.84 -26.68 9.44
N VAL A 734 -11.76 -25.92 10.55
CA VAL A 734 -11.96 -26.45 11.91
C VAL A 734 -13.38 -26.97 12.09
N PHE A 735 -14.39 -26.25 11.59
CA PHE A 735 -15.78 -26.71 11.56
C PHE A 735 -15.93 -28.01 10.77
N ASN A 736 -15.37 -28.07 9.55
CA ASN A 736 -15.42 -29.29 8.73
C ASN A 736 -14.76 -30.49 9.44
N ARG A 737 -13.69 -30.26 10.22
CA ARG A 737 -13.07 -31.30 11.04
C ARG A 737 -14.02 -31.82 12.11
N GLY A 738 -14.73 -30.91 12.79
CA GLY A 738 -15.77 -31.26 13.76
C GLY A 738 -16.86 -32.13 13.13
N THR A 739 -17.28 -31.80 11.90
CA THR A 739 -18.25 -32.62 11.14
C THR A 739 -17.74 -34.03 10.88
N TYR A 740 -16.46 -34.20 10.49
CA TYR A 740 -15.89 -35.55 10.34
C TYR A 740 -15.82 -36.33 11.66
N TYR A 741 -15.46 -35.69 12.76
CA TYR A 741 -15.49 -36.33 14.09
C TYR A 741 -16.89 -36.73 14.51
N LEU A 742 -17.89 -35.89 14.21
CA LEU A 742 -19.29 -36.20 14.46
C LEU A 742 -19.75 -37.44 13.67
N GLU A 743 -19.39 -37.53 12.40
CA GLU A 743 -19.65 -38.70 11.55
C GLU A 743 -18.94 -39.97 12.05
N GLU A 744 -17.81 -39.86 12.77
CA GLU A 744 -17.11 -40.99 13.40
C GLU A 744 -17.69 -41.40 14.77
N GLY A 745 -18.66 -40.65 15.29
CA GLY A 745 -19.16 -40.81 16.66
C GLY A 745 -18.19 -40.35 17.73
N ARG A 746 -17.22 -39.48 17.38
CA ARG A 746 -16.24 -38.90 18.31
C ARG A 746 -16.75 -37.56 18.84
N ASP A 747 -17.76 -37.64 19.68
CA ASP A 747 -18.56 -36.51 20.14
C ASP A 747 -17.76 -35.41 20.86
N GLU A 748 -16.85 -35.78 21.75
CA GLU A 748 -16.02 -34.83 22.49
C GLU A 748 -15.03 -34.09 21.57
N ASP A 749 -14.44 -34.79 20.61
CA ASP A 749 -13.55 -34.18 19.61
C ASP A 749 -14.32 -33.24 18.69
N ALA A 750 -15.53 -33.64 18.26
CA ALA A 750 -16.43 -32.82 17.47
C ALA A 750 -16.82 -31.55 18.24
N ARG A 751 -17.22 -31.68 19.51
CA ARG A 751 -17.54 -30.56 20.40
C ARG A 751 -16.37 -29.59 20.49
N SER A 752 -15.17 -30.08 20.79
CA SER A 752 -13.97 -29.24 20.90
C SER A 752 -13.67 -28.49 19.59
N ALA A 753 -13.85 -29.14 18.44
CA ALA A 753 -13.67 -28.49 17.14
C ALA A 753 -14.73 -27.42 16.88
N PHE A 754 -16.01 -27.68 17.17
CA PHE A 754 -17.07 -26.70 16.99
C PHE A 754 -16.95 -25.52 17.96
N ASP A 755 -16.56 -25.75 19.22
CA ASP A 755 -16.25 -24.68 20.17
C ASP A 755 -15.12 -23.78 19.62
N ARG A 756 -14.03 -24.39 19.11
CA ARG A 756 -12.94 -23.63 18.50
C ARG A 756 -13.38 -22.87 17.24
N ALA A 757 -14.19 -23.47 16.37
CA ALA A 757 -14.71 -22.81 15.17
C ALA A 757 -15.58 -21.59 15.52
N ARG A 758 -16.45 -21.72 16.54
CA ARG A 758 -17.25 -20.62 17.09
C ARG A 758 -16.37 -19.51 17.66
N ASP A 759 -15.30 -19.87 18.37
CA ASP A 759 -14.43 -18.88 18.99
C ASP A 759 -13.58 -18.13 17.94
N LEU A 760 -13.21 -18.81 16.85
CA LEU A 760 -12.50 -18.23 15.69
C LEU A 760 -13.42 -17.33 14.84
N ASP A 761 -14.68 -17.74 14.62
CA ASP A 761 -15.68 -16.95 13.90
C ASP A 761 -17.04 -16.98 14.63
N PRO A 762 -17.30 -15.99 15.52
CA PRO A 762 -18.56 -15.92 16.26
C PRO A 762 -19.80 -15.67 15.38
N ALA A 763 -19.61 -15.25 14.12
CA ALA A 763 -20.69 -15.00 13.16
C ALA A 763 -21.05 -16.25 12.33
N MET A 764 -20.25 -17.31 12.41
CA MET A 764 -20.55 -18.61 11.80
C MET A 764 -21.65 -19.31 12.61
N HIS A 765 -22.78 -19.62 11.97
CA HIS A 765 -23.96 -20.14 12.66
C HIS A 765 -23.94 -21.67 12.81
N GLU A 766 -23.26 -22.38 11.91
CA GLU A 766 -23.22 -23.83 11.84
C GLU A 766 -22.62 -24.49 13.11
N PRO A 767 -21.56 -23.95 13.74
CA PRO A 767 -21.07 -24.46 15.02
C PRO A 767 -22.13 -24.46 16.12
N TYR A 768 -22.95 -23.42 16.24
CA TYR A 768 -24.00 -23.35 17.27
C TYR A 768 -25.07 -24.42 17.07
N LEU A 769 -25.49 -24.68 15.83
CA LEU A 769 -26.45 -25.75 15.53
C LEU A 769 -25.89 -27.12 15.93
N ASN A 770 -24.62 -27.39 15.62
CA ASN A 770 -23.99 -28.69 15.90
C ASN A 770 -23.66 -28.87 17.38
N LEU A 771 -23.24 -27.82 18.08
CA LEU A 771 -23.07 -27.84 19.54
C LEU A 771 -24.40 -28.06 20.25
N GLY A 772 -25.47 -27.42 19.79
CA GLY A 772 -26.82 -27.65 20.32
C GLY A 772 -27.26 -29.11 20.13
N PHE A 773 -26.97 -29.69 18.96
CA PHE A 773 -27.24 -31.10 18.67
C PHE A 773 -26.46 -32.04 19.58
N LEU A 774 -25.16 -31.82 19.75
CA LEU A 774 -24.31 -32.59 20.66
C LEU A 774 -24.77 -32.49 22.12
N ALA A 775 -25.11 -31.29 22.58
CA ALA A 775 -25.61 -31.04 23.93
C ALA A 775 -26.96 -31.76 24.17
N ARG A 776 -27.88 -31.70 23.21
CA ARG A 776 -29.15 -32.43 23.26
C ARG A 776 -28.92 -33.94 23.35
N ARG A 777 -28.03 -34.49 22.51
CA ARG A 777 -27.68 -35.92 22.52
C ARG A 777 -27.04 -36.36 23.84
N ALA A 778 -26.27 -35.48 24.48
CA ALA A 778 -25.68 -35.70 25.80
C ALA A 778 -26.66 -35.48 26.98
N GLY A 779 -27.90 -35.05 26.73
CA GLY A 779 -28.89 -34.73 27.77
C GLY A 779 -28.67 -33.39 28.47
N LEU A 780 -27.80 -32.53 27.94
CA LEU A 780 -27.50 -31.19 28.46
C LEU A 780 -28.47 -30.16 27.86
N ALA A 781 -29.72 -30.22 28.29
CA ALA A 781 -30.81 -29.49 27.63
C ALA A 781 -30.68 -27.95 27.71
N ASP A 782 -30.20 -27.40 28.83
CA ASP A 782 -30.00 -25.95 28.98
C ASP A 782 -28.93 -25.41 28.00
N GLU A 783 -27.85 -26.18 27.81
CA GLU A 783 -26.78 -25.84 26.87
C GLU A 783 -27.27 -25.96 25.42
N ALA A 784 -28.08 -26.98 25.12
CA ALA A 784 -28.69 -27.15 23.81
C ALA A 784 -29.62 -25.97 23.45
N GLU A 785 -30.50 -25.59 24.37
CA GLU A 785 -31.43 -24.46 24.21
C GLU A 785 -30.68 -23.15 23.99
N ALA A 786 -29.62 -22.90 24.77
CA ALA A 786 -28.79 -21.70 24.62
C ALA A 786 -28.13 -21.61 23.24
N ASN A 787 -27.52 -22.71 22.78
CA ASN A 787 -26.88 -22.77 21.45
C ASN A 787 -27.89 -22.60 20.32
N TYR A 788 -29.03 -23.29 20.36
CA TYR A 788 -30.05 -23.13 19.32
C TYR A 788 -30.68 -21.74 19.31
N ARG A 789 -30.96 -21.13 20.48
CA ARG A 789 -31.42 -19.74 20.52
C ARG A 789 -30.41 -18.77 19.92
N LYS A 790 -29.11 -19.00 20.15
CA LYS A 790 -28.06 -18.21 19.52
C LYS A 790 -28.05 -18.43 18.01
N ALA A 791 -28.14 -19.67 17.53
CA ALA A 791 -28.26 -19.99 16.11
C ALA A 791 -29.48 -19.31 15.46
N ALA A 792 -30.63 -19.25 16.16
CA ALA A 792 -31.85 -18.61 15.68
C ALA A 792 -31.72 -17.09 15.46
N THR A 793 -30.69 -16.44 16.01
CA THR A 793 -30.40 -15.02 15.74
C THR A 793 -29.84 -14.77 14.34
N PHE A 794 -29.38 -15.82 13.65
CA PHE A 794 -28.86 -15.76 12.29
C PHE A 794 -29.95 -16.17 11.29
N GLU A 795 -30.26 -15.30 10.33
CA GLU A 795 -31.33 -15.54 9.33
C GLU A 795 -31.15 -16.87 8.59
N ALA A 796 -29.92 -17.18 8.17
CA ALA A 796 -29.58 -18.40 7.44
C ALA A 796 -29.74 -19.70 8.25
N ALA A 797 -29.78 -19.62 9.59
CA ALA A 797 -29.93 -20.78 10.48
C ALA A 797 -31.27 -20.82 11.23
N ALA A 798 -32.09 -19.77 11.09
CA ALA A 798 -33.29 -19.59 11.88
C ALA A 798 -34.26 -20.78 11.73
N PHE A 799 -34.41 -21.31 10.52
CA PHE A 799 -35.24 -22.49 10.26
C PHE A 799 -34.77 -23.71 11.06
N GLU A 800 -33.52 -24.13 10.87
CA GLU A 800 -32.95 -25.32 11.51
C GLU A 800 -32.89 -25.15 13.04
N ALA A 801 -32.57 -23.96 13.51
CA ALA A 801 -32.51 -23.63 14.94
C ALA A 801 -33.88 -23.73 15.61
N HIS A 802 -34.93 -23.16 14.99
CA HIS A 802 -36.29 -23.22 15.52
C HIS A 802 -36.86 -24.64 15.48
N SER A 803 -36.60 -25.40 14.42
CA SER A 803 -36.95 -26.83 14.37
C SER A 803 -36.31 -27.60 15.52
N ASN A 804 -34.99 -27.45 15.70
CA ASN A 804 -34.25 -28.14 16.75
C ASN A 804 -34.68 -27.72 18.17
N LEU A 805 -35.03 -26.45 18.36
CA LEU A 805 -35.65 -25.98 19.62
C LEU A 805 -36.99 -26.66 19.86
N GLY A 806 -37.87 -26.73 18.85
CA GLY A 806 -39.16 -27.40 18.96
C GLY A 806 -39.01 -28.85 19.43
N HIS A 807 -38.10 -29.60 18.80
CA HIS A 807 -37.79 -30.97 19.18
C HIS A 807 -37.22 -31.10 20.61
N LEU A 808 -36.30 -30.21 21.00
CA LEU A 808 -35.77 -30.16 22.37
C LEU A 808 -36.88 -29.89 23.41
N MET A 809 -37.81 -28.99 23.10
CA MET A 809 -38.92 -28.65 24.00
C MET A 809 -39.92 -29.80 24.14
N ILE A 810 -40.16 -30.57 23.06
CA ILE A 810 -40.94 -31.82 23.12
C ILE A 810 -40.29 -32.83 24.08
N ASP A 811 -38.97 -33.03 23.99
CA ASP A 811 -38.25 -33.94 24.89
C ASP A 811 -38.43 -33.54 26.37
N GLN A 812 -38.45 -32.24 26.64
CA GLN A 812 -38.70 -31.66 27.97
C GLN A 812 -40.18 -31.54 28.35
N SER A 813 -41.11 -31.94 27.47
CA SER A 813 -42.57 -31.77 27.65
C SER A 813 -43.02 -30.31 27.84
N ARG A 814 -42.25 -29.34 27.33
CA ARG A 814 -42.57 -27.90 27.28
C ARG A 814 -43.38 -27.60 26.02
N PHE A 815 -44.60 -28.11 25.97
CA PHE A 815 -45.39 -28.15 24.73
C PHE A 815 -45.76 -26.76 24.18
N GLN A 816 -45.97 -25.76 25.03
CA GLN A 816 -46.20 -24.37 24.60
C GLN A 816 -44.99 -23.82 23.84
N ASP A 817 -43.80 -23.89 24.45
CA ASP A 817 -42.55 -23.42 23.85
C ASP A 817 -42.20 -24.20 22.57
N ALA A 818 -42.53 -25.50 22.54
CA ALA A 818 -42.37 -26.34 21.35
C ALA A 818 -43.25 -25.84 20.20
N ALA A 819 -44.52 -25.54 20.46
CA ALA A 819 -45.45 -25.04 19.45
C ALA A 819 -44.97 -23.69 18.89
N GLU A 820 -44.53 -22.77 19.76
CA GLU A 820 -43.98 -21.47 19.35
C GLU A 820 -42.74 -21.62 18.46
N ALA A 821 -41.83 -22.54 18.81
CA ALA A 821 -40.63 -22.80 18.02
C ALA A 821 -40.97 -23.42 16.66
N PHE A 822 -41.88 -24.40 16.59
CA PHE A 822 -42.30 -24.97 15.31
C PHE A 822 -43.08 -23.98 14.46
N ASP A 823 -43.94 -23.13 15.04
CA ASP A 823 -44.63 -22.06 14.33
C ASP A 823 -43.62 -21.07 13.71
N ALA A 824 -42.56 -20.71 14.44
CA ALA A 824 -41.47 -19.87 13.92
C ALA A 824 -40.71 -20.54 12.76
N SER A 825 -40.39 -21.83 12.88
CA SER A 825 -39.75 -22.61 11.79
C SER A 825 -40.65 -22.70 10.55
N ARG A 826 -41.95 -22.96 10.76
CA ARG A 826 -42.96 -23.11 9.71
C ARG A 826 -43.22 -21.80 8.96
N ALA A 827 -43.14 -20.67 9.65
CA ALA A 827 -43.27 -19.35 9.04
C ALA A 827 -42.14 -19.07 8.02
N ILE A 828 -40.95 -19.63 8.23
CA ILE A 828 -39.81 -19.51 7.30
C ILE A 828 -39.97 -20.47 6.12
N ARG A 829 -40.26 -21.75 6.40
CA ARG A 829 -40.43 -22.78 5.37
C ARG A 829 -41.66 -23.66 5.68
N PRO A 830 -42.84 -23.35 5.10
CA PRO A 830 -44.06 -24.12 5.34
C PRO A 830 -44.06 -25.44 4.56
N GLY A 831 -44.88 -26.40 5.01
CA GLY A 831 -45.09 -27.70 4.33
C GLY A 831 -44.00 -28.74 4.58
N MET A 832 -43.06 -28.46 5.49
CA MET A 832 -42.07 -29.42 5.94
C MET A 832 -42.72 -30.43 6.90
N LEU A 833 -42.76 -31.70 6.52
CA LEU A 833 -43.44 -32.77 7.27
C LEU A 833 -42.99 -32.85 8.73
N ASP A 834 -41.68 -32.78 8.99
CA ASP A 834 -41.11 -32.81 10.35
C ASP A 834 -41.65 -31.67 11.24
N ILE A 835 -41.78 -30.48 10.67
CA ILE A 835 -42.25 -29.28 11.39
C ILE A 835 -43.74 -29.39 11.68
N ASP A 836 -44.55 -29.80 10.69
CA ASP A 836 -46.00 -29.94 10.86
C ASP A 836 -46.32 -31.07 11.86
N LEU A 837 -45.56 -32.19 11.84
CA LEU A 837 -45.67 -33.26 12.83
C LEU A 837 -45.27 -32.79 14.23
N GLY A 838 -44.14 -32.09 14.36
CA GLY A 838 -43.68 -31.53 15.63
C GLY A 838 -44.68 -30.55 16.24
N LEU A 839 -45.25 -29.66 15.42
CA LEU A 839 -46.30 -28.73 15.83
C LEU A 839 -47.57 -29.47 16.25
N CYS A 840 -47.99 -30.48 15.49
CA CYS A 840 -49.14 -31.32 15.84
C CYS A 840 -48.92 -32.01 17.21
N ALA A 841 -47.73 -32.58 17.44
CA ALA A 841 -47.34 -33.18 18.71
C ALA A 841 -47.36 -32.18 19.87
N ALA A 842 -46.84 -30.97 19.66
CA ALA A 842 -46.86 -29.89 20.64
C ALA A 842 -48.30 -29.49 21.00
N ARG A 843 -49.17 -29.27 19.99
CA ARG A 843 -50.58 -28.91 20.19
C ARG A 843 -51.38 -30.02 20.88
N CYS A 844 -51.13 -31.28 20.54
CA CYS A 844 -51.65 -32.43 21.29
C CYS A 844 -51.25 -32.37 22.78
N GLY A 845 -49.99 -32.07 23.08
CA GLY A 845 -49.48 -31.96 24.46
C GLY A 845 -50.08 -30.81 25.25
N MET A 846 -50.48 -29.74 24.56
CA MET A 846 -51.26 -28.63 25.12
C MET A 846 -52.75 -28.93 25.28
N GLN A 847 -53.23 -30.11 24.84
CA GLN A 847 -54.65 -30.47 24.73
C GLN A 847 -55.43 -29.58 23.75
N ASP A 848 -54.74 -28.92 22.81
CA ASP A 848 -55.30 -28.11 21.73
C ASP A 848 -55.64 -29.00 20.52
N THR A 849 -56.62 -29.88 20.71
CA THR A 849 -56.97 -30.93 19.75
C THR A 849 -57.59 -30.38 18.46
N GLU A 850 -58.17 -29.18 18.50
CA GLU A 850 -58.78 -28.53 17.34
C GLU A 850 -57.70 -28.08 16.36
N VAL A 851 -56.72 -27.30 16.83
CA VAL A 851 -55.59 -26.84 16.02
C VAL A 851 -54.70 -28.01 15.58
N ALA A 852 -54.49 -29.01 16.44
CA ALA A 852 -53.77 -30.22 16.05
C ALA A 852 -54.47 -30.96 14.90
N SER A 853 -55.81 -30.93 14.85
CA SER A 853 -56.61 -31.57 13.81
C SER A 853 -56.58 -30.83 12.47
N GLU A 854 -56.35 -29.51 12.48
CA GLU A 854 -56.23 -28.70 11.26
C GLU A 854 -54.95 -29.00 10.47
N LEU A 855 -53.89 -29.45 11.14
CA LEU A 855 -52.60 -29.81 10.50
C LEU A 855 -52.65 -31.16 9.78
N LEU A 856 -53.65 -32.00 10.09
CA LEU A 856 -53.72 -33.39 9.63
C LEU A 856 -53.86 -33.54 8.12
N PRO A 857 -54.69 -32.76 7.42
CA PRO A 857 -54.77 -32.84 5.96
C PRO A 857 -53.44 -32.51 5.29
N THR A 858 -52.68 -31.54 5.80
CA THR A 858 -51.36 -31.17 5.26
C THR A 858 -50.34 -32.28 5.50
N ILE A 859 -50.28 -32.82 6.73
CA ILE A 859 -49.39 -33.94 7.07
C ILE A 859 -49.70 -35.16 6.19
N LEU A 860 -50.99 -35.51 6.04
CA LEU A 860 -51.44 -36.64 5.22
C LEU A 860 -51.17 -36.38 3.73
N ALA A 861 -51.35 -35.16 3.23
CA ALA A 861 -51.02 -34.81 1.85
C ALA A 861 -49.51 -34.96 1.58
N SER A 862 -48.66 -34.50 2.49
CA SER A 862 -47.19 -34.68 2.40
C SER A 862 -46.76 -36.15 2.46
N VAL A 863 -47.56 -37.01 3.13
CA VAL A 863 -47.35 -38.46 3.15
C VAL A 863 -47.91 -39.15 1.89
N TYR A 864 -48.93 -38.58 1.25
CA TYR A 864 -49.65 -39.20 0.12
C TYR A 864 -49.14 -38.79 -1.26
N ASP A 865 -48.51 -37.62 -1.39
CA ASP A 865 -47.93 -37.21 -2.67
C ASP A 865 -46.78 -38.16 -3.04
N GLY A 866 -46.85 -38.72 -4.25
CA GLY A 866 -45.95 -39.79 -4.72
C GLY A 866 -44.47 -39.39 -4.80
N GLY A 867 -44.16 -38.12 -4.51
CA GLY A 867 -42.83 -37.51 -4.44
C GLY A 867 -41.99 -37.87 -3.21
N LEU A 868 -42.46 -38.69 -2.26
CA LEU A 868 -41.61 -39.25 -1.19
C LEU A 868 -40.39 -40.02 -1.73
N GLY A 869 -40.41 -40.46 -2.99
CA GLY A 869 -39.21 -41.01 -3.64
C GLY A 869 -38.16 -39.97 -4.07
N ASN A 870 -38.55 -38.70 -4.22
CA ASN A 870 -37.71 -37.65 -4.82
C ASN A 870 -37.18 -36.63 -3.80
N GLY A 871 -37.53 -36.76 -2.51
CA GLY A 871 -37.13 -35.84 -1.45
C GLY A 871 -36.63 -36.48 -0.16
N LEU A 872 -36.55 -37.82 -0.10
CA LEU A 872 -35.91 -38.50 1.03
C LEU A 872 -34.38 -38.40 0.91
N PRO A 873 -33.65 -38.14 2.01
CA PRO A 873 -32.19 -38.17 2.00
C PRO A 873 -31.66 -39.49 1.44
N GLU A 874 -30.52 -39.45 0.74
CA GLU A 874 -29.84 -40.66 0.24
C GLU A 874 -29.69 -41.69 1.37
N GLY A 875 -30.22 -42.89 1.18
CA GLY A 875 -30.18 -44.00 2.15
C GLY A 875 -31.43 -44.18 3.02
N VAL A 876 -32.39 -43.23 3.03
CA VAL A 876 -33.66 -43.40 3.76
C VAL A 876 -34.71 -44.05 2.86
N THR A 877 -35.03 -45.31 3.12
CA THR A 877 -36.09 -46.04 2.40
C THR A 877 -37.48 -45.74 2.99
N ARG A 878 -38.55 -46.03 2.24
CA ARG A 878 -39.94 -45.98 2.79
C ARG A 878 -40.10 -46.84 4.04
N GLU A 879 -39.41 -47.98 4.09
CA GLU A 879 -39.39 -48.88 5.25
C GLU A 879 -38.73 -48.21 6.47
N THR A 880 -37.60 -47.52 6.26
CA THR A 880 -36.88 -46.81 7.33
C THR A 880 -37.71 -45.62 7.85
N LEU A 881 -38.37 -44.89 6.96
CA LEU A 881 -39.31 -43.83 7.33
C LEU A 881 -40.49 -44.38 8.15
N ALA A 882 -41.09 -45.49 7.72
CA ALA A 882 -42.18 -46.13 8.44
C ALA A 882 -41.77 -46.58 9.85
N GLN A 883 -40.53 -47.09 10.00
CA GLN A 883 -39.95 -47.45 11.29
C GLN A 883 -39.83 -46.23 12.23
N LEU A 884 -39.23 -45.13 11.75
CA LEU A 884 -39.08 -43.90 12.53
C LEU A 884 -40.43 -43.31 12.96
N LEU A 885 -41.42 -43.32 12.06
CA LEU A 885 -42.78 -42.87 12.36
C LEU A 885 -43.43 -43.76 13.43
N ALA A 886 -43.24 -45.08 13.38
CA ALA A 886 -43.77 -46.00 14.37
C ALA A 886 -43.08 -45.87 15.75
N GLU A 887 -41.77 -45.64 15.77
CA GLU A 887 -41.02 -45.36 17.01
C GLU A 887 -41.52 -44.06 17.65
N SER A 888 -41.70 -43.01 16.84
CA SER A 888 -42.30 -41.74 17.28
C SER A 888 -43.70 -41.96 17.83
N GLY A 889 -44.54 -42.74 17.12
CA GLY A 889 -45.88 -43.12 17.58
C GLY A 889 -45.87 -43.79 18.94
N ARG A 890 -44.93 -44.70 19.20
CA ARG A 890 -44.75 -45.34 20.50
C ARG A 890 -44.41 -44.34 21.61
N MET A 891 -43.42 -43.48 21.38
CA MET A 891 -43.03 -42.44 22.33
C MET A 891 -44.21 -41.50 22.66
N LEU A 892 -45.03 -41.17 21.66
CA LEU A 892 -46.22 -40.35 21.84
C LEU A 892 -47.28 -41.05 22.71
N ILE A 893 -47.44 -42.38 22.60
CA ILE A 893 -48.31 -43.15 23.52
C ILE A 893 -47.79 -43.06 24.96
N GLU A 894 -46.48 -43.22 25.18
CA GLU A 894 -45.87 -43.14 26.51
C GLU A 894 -46.06 -41.76 27.16
N LYS A 895 -46.17 -40.71 26.34
CA LYS A 895 -46.48 -39.33 26.77
C LYS A 895 -47.98 -39.02 26.83
N ASN A 896 -48.85 -40.02 26.66
CA ASN A 896 -50.32 -39.89 26.65
C ASN A 896 -50.87 -38.99 25.53
N LEU A 897 -50.17 -38.89 24.39
CA LEU A 897 -50.53 -38.09 23.21
C LEU A 897 -51.20 -38.97 22.14
N VAL A 898 -52.27 -39.65 22.53
CA VAL A 898 -52.95 -40.69 21.73
C VAL A 898 -53.39 -40.21 20.32
N PRO A 899 -53.96 -39.00 20.13
CA PRO A 899 -54.32 -38.51 18.80
C PRO A 899 -53.12 -38.34 17.85
N CYS A 900 -51.95 -38.00 18.40
CA CYS A 900 -50.72 -37.82 17.66
C CYS A 900 -50.03 -39.17 17.36
N ALA A 901 -50.04 -40.09 18.32
CA ALA A 901 -49.62 -41.46 18.09
C ALA A 901 -50.41 -42.14 16.96
N ARG A 902 -51.73 -41.91 16.90
CA ARG A 902 -52.59 -42.40 15.83
C ARG A 902 -52.10 -41.98 14.45
N LEU A 903 -51.66 -40.73 14.30
CA LEU A 903 -51.20 -40.18 13.02
C LEU A 903 -49.85 -40.74 12.62
N ALA A 904 -48.93 -40.87 13.58
CA ALA A 904 -47.63 -41.46 13.37
C ALA A 904 -47.77 -42.93 12.91
N TYR A 905 -48.66 -43.70 13.54
CA TYR A 905 -48.96 -45.08 13.11
C TYR A 905 -49.76 -45.16 11.80
N LEU A 906 -50.64 -44.20 11.52
CA LEU A 906 -51.31 -44.10 10.22
C LEU A 906 -50.31 -43.82 9.10
N ALA A 907 -49.41 -42.87 9.29
CA ALA A 907 -48.36 -42.54 8.34
C ALA A 907 -47.38 -43.72 8.16
N ALA A 908 -47.00 -44.41 9.24
CA ALA A 908 -46.17 -45.61 9.17
C ALA A 908 -46.86 -46.74 8.38
N TYR A 909 -48.14 -47.00 8.66
CA TYR A 909 -48.94 -48.01 7.96
C TYR A 909 -49.13 -47.67 6.46
N LEU A 910 -49.34 -46.40 6.13
CA LEU A 910 -49.46 -45.97 4.72
C LEU A 910 -48.12 -46.01 3.99
N SER A 911 -47.01 -45.80 4.71
CA SER A 911 -45.66 -45.82 4.14
C SER A 911 -45.17 -47.25 3.85
N ASP A 912 -45.52 -48.20 4.72
CA ASP A 912 -45.29 -49.64 4.54
C ASP A 912 -46.52 -50.46 4.96
N PRO A 913 -47.51 -50.63 4.05
CA PRO A 913 -48.71 -51.43 4.31
C PRO A 913 -48.41 -52.94 4.47
N SER A 914 -47.20 -53.38 4.12
CA SER A 914 -46.76 -54.76 4.27
C SER A 914 -46.21 -55.08 5.66
N ALA A 915 -46.06 -54.08 6.53
CA ALA A 915 -45.73 -54.27 7.93
C ALA A 915 -47.01 -54.39 8.78
N VAL A 916 -47.40 -55.64 9.08
CA VAL A 916 -48.63 -55.94 9.83
C VAL A 916 -48.71 -55.23 11.19
N HIS A 917 -47.57 -55.02 11.86
CA HIS A 917 -47.51 -54.43 13.20
C HIS A 917 -47.91 -52.95 13.23
N TYR A 918 -47.67 -52.17 12.17
CA TYR A 918 -48.09 -50.76 12.12
C TYR A 918 -49.61 -50.63 12.04
N GLY A 919 -50.23 -51.40 11.14
CA GLY A 919 -51.69 -51.43 11.00
C GLY A 919 -52.37 -51.98 12.25
N LEU A 920 -51.78 -52.99 12.91
CA LEU A 920 -52.27 -53.52 14.18
C LEU A 920 -52.31 -52.45 15.27
N GLN A 921 -51.20 -51.73 15.47
CA GLN A 921 -51.14 -50.65 16.47
C GLN A 921 -52.12 -49.52 16.14
N LEU A 922 -52.24 -49.15 14.86
CA LEU A 922 -53.23 -48.16 14.41
C LEU A 922 -54.68 -48.59 14.73
N ALA A 923 -55.04 -49.84 14.43
CA ALA A 923 -56.37 -50.37 14.69
C ALA A 923 -56.68 -50.49 16.20
N GLU A 924 -55.68 -50.82 17.01
CA GLU A 924 -55.78 -50.80 18.48
C GLU A 924 -56.05 -49.39 18.99
N ILE A 925 -55.33 -48.39 18.48
CA ILE A 925 -55.55 -46.98 18.83
C ILE A 925 -56.97 -46.53 18.43
N TYR A 926 -57.46 -46.90 17.24
CA TYR A 926 -58.84 -46.62 16.83
C TYR A 926 -59.88 -47.28 17.76
N THR A 927 -59.61 -48.50 18.21
CA THR A 927 -60.49 -49.21 19.13
C THR A 927 -60.57 -48.51 20.49
N VAL A 928 -59.41 -48.17 21.08
CA VAL A 928 -59.34 -47.53 22.40
C VAL A 928 -59.89 -46.09 22.37
N THR A 929 -59.78 -45.40 21.23
CA THR A 929 -60.34 -44.06 21.03
C THR A 929 -61.83 -44.04 20.63
N GLY A 930 -62.49 -45.21 20.60
CA GLY A 930 -63.92 -45.33 20.31
C GLY A 930 -64.30 -45.24 18.82
N GLN A 931 -63.33 -45.26 17.92
CA GLN A 931 -63.51 -45.23 16.46
C GLN A 931 -63.48 -46.64 15.87
N THR A 932 -64.26 -47.56 16.46
CA THR A 932 -64.22 -49.01 16.18
C THR A 932 -64.45 -49.37 14.71
N TRP A 933 -65.19 -48.55 13.96
CA TRP A 933 -65.42 -48.78 12.53
C TRP A 933 -64.15 -48.59 11.68
N LEU A 934 -63.28 -47.62 12.03
CA LEU A 934 -61.98 -47.45 11.37
C LEU A 934 -61.03 -48.60 11.72
N ALA A 935 -61.11 -49.11 12.95
CA ALA A 935 -60.36 -50.30 13.33
C ALA A 935 -60.75 -51.51 12.46
N VAL A 936 -62.05 -51.69 12.18
CA VAL A 936 -62.56 -52.72 11.27
C VAL A 936 -61.97 -52.58 9.87
N GLU A 937 -61.99 -51.38 9.27
CA GLU A 937 -61.42 -51.15 7.94
C GLU A 937 -59.93 -51.50 7.87
N VAL A 938 -59.15 -51.10 8.89
CA VAL A 938 -57.72 -51.43 8.97
C VAL A 938 -57.52 -52.94 9.12
N TYR A 939 -58.28 -53.61 10.00
CA TYR A 939 -58.18 -55.07 10.17
C TYR A 939 -58.58 -55.84 8.90
N GLU A 940 -59.63 -55.42 8.20
CA GLU A 940 -60.05 -56.02 6.93
C GLU A 940 -58.96 -55.88 5.86
N SER A 941 -58.37 -54.69 5.74
CA SER A 941 -57.24 -54.44 4.85
C SER A 941 -56.03 -55.31 5.21
N LEU A 942 -55.69 -55.43 6.50
CA LEU A 942 -54.59 -56.28 6.95
C LEU A 942 -54.85 -57.76 6.64
N ILE A 943 -56.09 -58.24 6.77
CA ILE A 943 -56.46 -59.63 6.47
C ILE A 943 -56.34 -59.93 4.98
N GLN A 944 -56.56 -58.96 4.09
CA GLN A 944 -56.32 -59.17 2.66
C GLN A 944 -54.83 -59.43 2.38
N THR A 945 -53.94 -58.76 3.11
CA THR A 945 -52.48 -58.92 2.99
C THR A 945 -51.96 -60.13 3.76
N PHE A 946 -52.54 -60.42 4.93
CA PHE A 946 -52.12 -61.48 5.88
C PHE A 946 -53.29 -62.43 6.20
N PRO A 947 -53.81 -63.17 5.20
CA PRO A 947 -55.04 -63.97 5.36
C PRO A 947 -54.88 -65.19 6.26
N THR A 948 -53.65 -65.53 6.64
CA THR A 948 -53.32 -66.69 7.48
C THR A 948 -53.12 -66.35 8.95
N GLU A 949 -53.14 -65.07 9.34
CA GLU A 949 -52.87 -64.62 10.72
C GLU A 949 -54.14 -64.71 11.59
N PRO A 950 -54.27 -65.69 12.51
CA PRO A 950 -55.51 -65.89 13.26
C PRO A 950 -55.83 -64.73 14.21
N GLU A 951 -54.80 -64.01 14.68
CA GLU A 951 -54.97 -62.88 15.61
C GLU A 951 -55.74 -61.71 14.98
N LEU A 952 -55.52 -61.43 13.69
CA LEU A 952 -56.26 -60.40 12.96
C LEU A 952 -57.76 -60.70 12.95
N PHE A 953 -58.14 -61.95 12.68
CA PHE A 953 -59.54 -62.37 12.74
C PHE A 953 -60.12 -62.31 14.15
N ARG A 954 -59.34 -62.60 15.21
CA ARG A 954 -59.80 -62.44 16.60
C ARG A 954 -60.10 -60.97 16.92
N LYS A 955 -59.18 -60.05 16.58
CA LYS A 955 -59.33 -58.62 16.84
C LYS A 955 -60.44 -57.99 15.98
N LEU A 956 -60.56 -58.39 14.71
CA LEU A 956 -61.66 -57.99 13.84
C LEU A 956 -63.02 -58.47 14.38
N GLY A 957 -63.11 -59.74 14.79
CA GLY A 957 -64.32 -60.30 15.38
C GLY A 957 -64.74 -59.60 16.68
N ALA A 958 -63.77 -59.23 17.53
CA ALA A 958 -64.03 -58.42 18.72
C ALA A 958 -64.56 -57.02 18.36
N SER A 959 -64.01 -56.39 17.33
CA SER A 959 -64.44 -55.08 16.84
C SER A 959 -65.87 -55.12 16.27
N TYR A 960 -66.19 -56.13 15.44
CA TYR A 960 -67.56 -56.35 14.97
C TYR A 960 -68.54 -56.61 16.10
N SER A 961 -68.15 -57.40 17.11
CA SER A 961 -68.98 -57.65 18.29
C SER A 961 -69.25 -56.36 19.06
N ALA A 962 -68.24 -55.52 19.24
CA ALA A 962 -68.37 -54.20 19.88
C ALA A 962 -69.30 -53.25 19.10
N MET A 963 -69.40 -53.43 17.77
CA MET A 963 -70.32 -52.70 16.90
C MET A 963 -71.71 -53.35 16.76
N GLY A 964 -71.95 -54.50 17.39
CA GLY A 964 -73.22 -55.24 17.28
C GLY A 964 -73.40 -56.06 16.00
N ALA A 965 -72.35 -56.23 15.19
CA ALA A 965 -72.34 -57.05 13.98
C ALA A 965 -72.10 -58.54 14.31
N THR A 966 -73.07 -59.16 14.99
CA THR A 966 -72.95 -60.54 15.53
C THR A 966 -72.65 -61.61 14.48
N GLU A 967 -73.19 -61.48 13.27
CA GLU A 967 -72.98 -62.46 12.19
C GLU A 967 -71.53 -62.41 11.67
N SER A 968 -71.00 -61.20 11.44
CA SER A 968 -69.61 -60.99 11.04
C SER A 968 -68.63 -61.45 12.11
N ALA A 969 -68.92 -61.20 13.39
CA ALA A 969 -68.10 -61.69 14.51
C ALA A 969 -68.04 -63.23 14.56
N GLN A 970 -69.17 -63.92 14.31
CA GLN A 970 -69.22 -65.39 14.23
C GLN A 970 -68.47 -65.93 13.00
N MET A 971 -68.47 -65.21 11.87
CA MET A 971 -67.66 -65.57 10.71
C MET A 971 -66.16 -65.51 11.04
N CYS A 972 -65.70 -64.44 11.69
CA CYS A 972 -64.31 -64.34 12.16
C CYS A 972 -63.95 -65.50 13.11
N ALA A 973 -64.81 -65.83 14.08
CA ALA A 973 -64.56 -66.93 15.03
C ALA A 973 -64.42 -68.30 14.35
N ARG A 974 -65.24 -68.58 13.31
CA ARG A 974 -65.11 -69.80 12.49
C ARG A 974 -63.81 -69.84 11.71
N GLN A 975 -63.40 -68.69 11.16
CA GLN A 975 -62.14 -68.59 10.43
C GLN A 975 -60.93 -68.82 11.34
N VAL A 976 -60.93 -68.27 12.56
CA VAL A 976 -59.89 -68.54 13.58
C VAL A 976 -59.76 -70.04 13.86
N GLN A 977 -60.87 -70.74 14.12
CA GLN A 977 -60.85 -72.19 14.35
C GLN A 977 -60.27 -72.97 13.15
N THR A 978 -60.56 -72.51 11.93
CA THR A 978 -60.09 -73.13 10.69
C THR A 978 -58.58 -72.95 10.52
N LEU A 979 -58.06 -71.75 10.77
CA LEU A 979 -56.63 -71.44 10.66
C LEU A 979 -55.81 -72.14 11.77
N GLU A 980 -56.31 -72.19 13.00
CA GLU A 980 -55.62 -72.84 14.13
C GLU A 980 -55.55 -74.36 13.95
N SER A 981 -56.63 -74.99 13.47
CA SER A 981 -56.66 -76.43 13.17
C SER A 981 -55.77 -76.80 11.97
N ALA A 982 -55.62 -75.92 10.98
CA ALA A 982 -54.65 -76.09 9.90
C ALA A 982 -53.19 -76.03 10.39
N SER A 983 -52.86 -75.13 11.34
CA SER A 983 -51.51 -75.04 11.91
C SER A 983 -51.12 -76.24 12.80
N ALA A 984 -52.10 -76.79 13.53
CA ALA A 984 -51.92 -77.97 14.37
C ALA A 984 -51.71 -79.27 13.54
N GLY A 985 -52.15 -79.29 12.27
CA GLY A 985 -51.94 -80.40 11.35
C GLY A 985 -50.59 -80.40 10.61
N MET A 986 -49.84 -79.28 10.62
CA MET A 986 -48.52 -79.16 9.96
C MET A 986 -47.33 -79.36 10.91
N SER A 987 -47.58 -79.46 12.22
CA SER A 987 -46.57 -79.71 13.27
C SER A 987 -46.61 -81.13 13.84
N GLY A 988 -47.38 -82.03 13.21
CA GLY A 988 -47.55 -83.44 13.57
C GLY A 988 -46.86 -84.41 12.61
#